data_AF-A0A3D1HCK4-F1
#
_entry.id   AF-A0A3D1HCK4-F1
#
_cell.length_a   1.000
_cell.length_b   1.000
_cell.length_c   1.000
_cell.angle_alpha   90.00
_cell.angle_beta   90.00
_cell.angle_gamma   90.00
#
_symmetry.space_group_name_H-M   'P 1'
#
loop_
_entity.id
_entity.type
_entity.pdbx_description
1 polymer ?
#
loop_
_entity_poly.entity_id
_entity_poly.type
_entity_poly.pdbx_seq_one_letter_code
_entity_poly.pdbx_strand_id
1 'polypeptide(L)'
;MALREFTRYVGYDSSDSFRGFLIQQFAASQKGGLFFREKLPMATTSEITAAAAYTAASFDRAEDLQKSIEMWLHASNVPCDGAALAEIMAKAVGECGANKKNTYFVLLCWLIKYLGARPSCVLYIGAPSLRELYFLLMMQAAGVKITLVSYGLDADFTKLDFKDRITVKSGRENAPLQIDFSKVDLSLEAKLAEMRAEEEQASGLVKRLSTTAAGIFEDYLRDRKTRVIQNGGVYTEDGEIPVYCAAMLGFDDDVVYTNMLVKFKESFAGLKKQLIFIEKTLSNPNADEVKALGAVTRTSTEAMIDALALTINLPGDRTRTALARNALREVLSRIDTANQTVVMNYANKLITWLYRCTQARKFSVRYEDIPVILYYGDISQSEVYFLNFMSRCGFDVIYISPNLNNAELVISKNLDGRMQIFKLPQSRESGSYPAKAVKMKVATIAYSAERELDTKLYGGDTGIYRNFQFPNSQSVTLRTTFEEIDILWKEEARFRQGFSTAGNLVSVPNIFAKISGVEDENLDKYWDDVRRKLTSETILIEKKPNQNEPQPDISVYRQFYRNGEIDAERLKNSPLNKYSFLPDRIQDMLFYKLQEACSSGFLKLSGDELMCAVIHYGLGFGRDFLQIIQRFDFTRRIPKLIYIDAIEDTFTLQECVQIVLCNLIGFDVLIYTPSGYKNLETFVKNDAFEEHIMNRFMYNVEVPKFKIPSEEKNGGFFGKLFGKH
;
A
#
# COMPACT_ATOMS: atom_id res chain seq x y z
N MET A 1 40.36 19.75 -37.38
CA MET A 1 39.84 18.37 -37.29
C MET A 1 40.13 17.86 -35.89
N ALA A 2 39.15 17.29 -35.18
CA ALA A 2 39.43 16.65 -33.90
C ALA A 2 40.42 15.49 -34.13
N LEU A 3 41.59 15.53 -33.47
CA LEU A 3 42.54 14.42 -33.46
C LEU A 3 41.81 13.16 -32.99
N ARG A 4 41.67 12.15 -33.86
CA ARG A 4 41.07 10.87 -33.45
C ARG A 4 41.99 10.14 -32.49
N GLU A 5 41.41 9.35 -31.59
CA GLU A 5 42.11 8.72 -30.46
C GLU A 5 43.12 7.64 -30.94
N PHE A 6 44.34 7.65 -30.38
CA PHE A 6 45.26 6.51 -30.38
C PHE A 6 45.27 5.90 -28.98
N THR A 7 44.64 4.74 -28.83
CA THR A 7 44.60 4.00 -27.56
C THR A 7 45.45 2.75 -27.66
N ARG A 8 46.33 2.55 -26.68
CA ARG A 8 47.14 1.35 -26.50
C ARG A 8 46.69 0.57 -25.26
N TYR A 9 46.34 -0.69 -25.44
CA TYR A 9 45.98 -1.62 -24.37
C TYR A 9 47.15 -2.55 -24.06
N VAL A 10 47.66 -2.47 -22.83
CA VAL A 10 48.72 -3.35 -22.31
C VAL A 10 48.20 -4.43 -21.37
N GLY A 11 46.96 -4.30 -20.91
CA GLY A 11 46.26 -5.28 -20.07
C GLY A 11 44.77 -4.99 -19.98
N TYR A 12 44.04 -5.86 -19.27
CA TYR A 12 42.60 -5.79 -19.07
C TYR A 12 42.21 -6.34 -17.69
N ASP A 13 41.04 -5.96 -17.18
CA ASP A 13 40.54 -6.41 -15.86
C ASP A 13 39.58 -7.60 -15.95
N SER A 14 38.94 -7.79 -17.11
CA SER A 14 38.02 -8.90 -17.38
C SER A 14 38.27 -9.47 -18.77
N SER A 15 38.70 -10.74 -18.82
CA SER A 15 38.94 -11.48 -20.06
C SER A 15 37.71 -11.50 -20.97
N ASP A 16 36.54 -11.70 -20.37
CA ASP A 16 35.25 -11.78 -21.08
C ASP A 16 34.86 -10.45 -21.75
N SER A 17 34.94 -9.35 -21.01
CA SER A 17 34.58 -8.03 -21.54
C SER A 17 35.61 -7.55 -22.57
N PHE A 18 36.90 -7.80 -22.31
CA PHE A 18 37.95 -7.42 -23.25
C PHE A 18 37.88 -8.24 -24.55
N ARG A 19 37.53 -9.53 -24.48
CA ARG A 19 37.24 -10.34 -25.67
C ARG A 19 36.12 -9.74 -26.51
N GLY A 20 35.03 -9.32 -25.89
CA GLY A 20 33.91 -8.65 -26.57
C GLY A 20 34.35 -7.36 -27.26
N PHE A 21 35.12 -6.52 -26.56
CA PHE A 21 35.72 -5.31 -27.13
C PHE A 21 36.58 -5.60 -28.37
N LEU A 22 37.45 -6.61 -28.33
CA LEU A 22 38.31 -6.97 -29.47
C LEU A 22 37.51 -7.44 -30.68
N ILE A 23 36.45 -8.23 -30.47
CA ILE A 23 35.56 -8.68 -31.54
C ILE A 23 34.88 -7.47 -32.19
N GLN A 24 34.41 -6.50 -31.39
CA GLN A 24 33.80 -5.27 -31.90
C GLN A 24 34.79 -4.43 -32.73
N GLN A 25 36.03 -4.26 -32.25
CA GLN A 25 37.06 -3.53 -33.01
C GLN A 25 37.43 -4.26 -34.31
N PHE A 26 37.47 -5.60 -34.28
CA PHE A 26 37.69 -6.41 -35.47
C PHE A 26 36.55 -6.24 -36.48
N ALA A 27 35.29 -6.35 -36.05
CA ALA A 27 34.14 -6.14 -36.92
C ALA A 27 34.15 -4.72 -37.56
N ALA A 28 34.50 -3.69 -36.77
CA ALA A 28 34.67 -2.33 -37.28
C ALA A 28 35.79 -2.24 -38.34
N SER A 29 36.91 -2.95 -38.13
CA SER A 29 38.00 -3.00 -39.11
C SER A 29 37.60 -3.65 -40.44
N GLN A 30 36.63 -4.57 -40.43
CA GLN A 30 36.12 -5.18 -41.66
C GLN A 30 35.22 -4.23 -42.46
N LYS A 31 34.65 -3.19 -41.82
CA LYS A 31 33.78 -2.19 -42.45
C LYS A 31 34.56 -0.93 -42.86
N GLY A 32 35.60 -1.12 -43.67
CA GLY A 32 36.44 -0.02 -44.17
C GLY A 32 37.55 0.43 -43.21
N GLY A 33 38.08 -0.48 -42.39
CA GLY A 33 39.28 -0.26 -41.58
C GLY A 33 40.41 -1.24 -41.94
N LEU A 34 41.40 -1.39 -41.03
CA LEU A 34 42.52 -2.31 -41.18
C LEU A 34 42.70 -3.17 -39.93
N PHE A 35 43.07 -4.43 -40.13
CA PHE A 35 43.38 -5.38 -39.06
C PHE A 35 44.76 -6.01 -39.26
N PHE A 36 45.59 -5.94 -38.21
CA PHE A 36 46.92 -6.53 -38.20
C PHE A 36 47.10 -7.41 -36.96
N ARG A 37 47.55 -8.65 -37.16
CA ARG A 37 47.90 -9.60 -36.10
C ARG A 37 49.37 -10.04 -36.15
N GLU A 38 50.02 -9.72 -37.27
CA GLU A 38 51.43 -10.00 -37.55
C GLU A 38 52.11 -8.68 -37.93
N LYS A 39 53.44 -8.70 -37.99
CA LYS A 39 54.19 -7.54 -38.48
C LYS A 39 53.77 -7.18 -39.90
N LEU A 40 53.73 -5.89 -40.20
CA LEU A 40 53.45 -5.38 -41.53
C LEU A 40 54.48 -5.95 -42.52
N PRO A 41 54.01 -6.48 -43.67
CA PRO A 41 54.89 -7.04 -44.67
C PRO A 41 55.80 -5.95 -45.25
N MET A 42 56.99 -6.36 -45.68
CA MET A 42 57.89 -5.47 -46.42
C MET A 42 57.28 -5.06 -47.75
N ALA A 43 57.64 -3.86 -48.22
CA ALA A 43 57.20 -3.37 -49.50
C ALA A 43 57.73 -4.24 -50.65
N THR A 44 56.86 -4.54 -51.60
CA THR A 44 57.17 -5.25 -52.84
C THR A 44 57.91 -4.32 -53.82
N THR A 45 58.60 -4.89 -54.80
CA THR A 45 59.31 -4.10 -55.84
C THR A 45 58.38 -3.16 -56.60
N SER A 46 57.12 -3.57 -56.83
CA SER A 46 56.11 -2.71 -57.48
C SER A 46 55.69 -1.54 -56.59
N GLU A 47 55.49 -1.75 -55.29
CA GLU A 47 55.18 -0.69 -54.32
C GLU A 47 56.31 0.34 -54.24
N ILE A 48 57.57 -0.12 -54.21
CA ILE A 48 58.75 0.76 -54.20
C ILE A 48 58.83 1.57 -55.51
N THR A 49 58.55 0.95 -56.65
CA THR A 49 58.55 1.63 -57.95
C THR A 49 57.46 2.71 -58.00
N ALA A 50 56.26 2.43 -57.48
CA ALA A 50 55.18 3.40 -57.38
C ALA A 50 55.52 4.56 -56.41
N ALA A 51 56.22 4.26 -55.31
CA ALA A 51 56.66 5.26 -54.34
C ALA A 51 57.82 6.14 -54.85
N ALA A 52 58.60 5.67 -55.82
CA ALA A 52 59.80 6.36 -56.31
C ALA A 52 59.50 7.78 -56.85
N ALA A 53 58.32 7.99 -57.43
CA ALA A 53 57.86 9.29 -57.91
C ALA A 53 57.71 10.35 -56.79
N TYR A 54 57.64 9.91 -55.53
CA TYR A 54 57.45 10.75 -54.35
C TYR A 54 58.67 10.66 -53.41
N THR A 55 59.86 10.44 -53.96
CA THR A 55 61.10 10.41 -53.17
C THR A 55 61.44 11.82 -52.67
N ALA A 56 61.82 11.96 -51.40
CA ALA A 56 62.30 13.23 -50.87
C ALA A 56 63.70 13.57 -51.40
N ALA A 57 63.97 14.86 -51.63
CA ALA A 57 65.27 15.34 -52.08
C ALA A 57 66.35 15.17 -50.99
N SER A 58 65.95 15.25 -49.72
CA SER A 58 66.75 14.99 -48.53
C SER A 58 65.91 14.26 -47.48
N PHE A 59 66.56 13.56 -46.56
CA PHE A 59 65.94 12.82 -45.46
C PHE A 59 66.29 13.42 -44.08
N ASP A 60 66.82 14.64 -44.04
CA ASP A 60 67.38 15.23 -42.83
C ASP A 60 66.41 16.16 -42.09
N ARG A 61 65.46 16.78 -42.79
CA ARG A 61 64.51 17.74 -42.19
C ARG A 61 63.07 17.48 -42.62
N ALA A 62 62.12 17.86 -41.78
CA ALA A 62 60.70 17.66 -42.02
C ALA A 62 60.21 18.45 -43.25
N GLU A 63 60.72 19.66 -43.52
CA GLU A 63 60.28 20.45 -44.68
C GLU A 63 60.62 19.76 -46.01
N ASP A 64 61.76 19.05 -46.05
CA ASP A 64 62.22 18.33 -47.25
C ASP A 64 61.34 17.08 -47.52
N LEU A 65 60.78 16.47 -46.47
CA LEU A 65 59.83 15.36 -46.58
C LEU A 65 58.41 15.83 -46.90
N GLN A 66 58.00 16.97 -46.32
CA GLN A 66 56.64 17.52 -46.46
C GLN A 66 56.26 17.71 -47.93
N LYS A 67 57.13 18.30 -48.74
CA LYS A 67 56.87 18.51 -50.17
C LYS A 67 56.54 17.20 -50.89
N SER A 68 57.29 16.14 -50.62
CA SER A 68 57.08 14.84 -51.26
C SER A 68 55.82 14.12 -50.75
N ILE A 69 55.52 14.24 -49.45
CA ILE A 69 54.28 13.70 -48.87
C ILE A 69 53.06 14.43 -49.43
N GLU A 70 53.09 15.77 -49.51
CA GLU A 70 52.02 16.58 -50.09
C GLU A 70 51.79 16.25 -51.57
N MET A 71 52.86 16.08 -52.35
CA MET A 71 52.74 15.61 -53.73
C MET A 71 51.97 14.30 -53.83
N TRP A 72 52.27 13.33 -52.95
CA TRP A 72 51.54 12.07 -52.91
C TRP A 72 50.08 12.24 -52.43
N LEU A 73 49.84 13.00 -51.37
CA LEU A 73 48.51 13.26 -50.83
C LEU A 73 47.60 13.90 -51.89
N HIS A 74 48.11 14.89 -52.62
CA HIS A 74 47.39 15.52 -53.72
C HIS A 74 47.12 14.55 -54.87
N ALA A 75 48.12 13.79 -55.31
CA ALA A 75 47.97 12.81 -56.39
C ALA A 75 46.95 11.71 -56.05
N SER A 76 46.88 11.30 -54.78
CA SER A 76 45.97 10.24 -54.29
C SER A 76 44.66 10.79 -53.71
N ASN A 77 44.49 12.12 -53.75
CA ASN A 77 43.35 12.86 -53.19
C ASN A 77 43.05 12.48 -51.72
N VAL A 78 44.08 12.29 -50.91
CA VAL A 78 43.95 11.92 -49.49
C VAL A 78 43.86 13.21 -48.65
N PRO A 79 42.74 13.50 -47.98
CA PRO A 79 42.55 14.74 -47.24
C PRO A 79 43.24 14.66 -45.86
N CYS A 80 44.52 15.03 -45.82
CA CYS A 80 45.34 15.01 -44.61
C CYS A 80 46.28 16.23 -44.57
N ASP A 81 46.68 16.63 -43.36
CA ASP A 81 47.76 17.60 -43.16
C ASP A 81 49.12 16.94 -43.46
N GLY A 82 49.77 17.38 -44.54
CA GLY A 82 51.09 16.89 -44.96
C GLY A 82 52.22 17.28 -43.99
N ALA A 83 52.11 18.42 -43.30
CA ALA A 83 53.12 18.87 -42.35
C ALA A 83 53.16 17.97 -41.11
N ALA A 84 51.99 17.59 -40.58
CA ALA A 84 51.88 16.69 -39.44
C ALA A 84 52.47 15.30 -39.75
N LEU A 85 52.19 14.76 -40.94
CA LEU A 85 52.78 13.51 -41.41
C LEU A 85 54.31 13.62 -41.56
N ALA A 86 54.80 14.73 -42.11
CA ALA A 86 56.22 14.98 -42.32
C ALA A 86 57.02 15.09 -41.02
N GLU A 87 56.47 15.74 -39.99
CA GLU A 87 57.08 15.82 -38.65
C GLU A 87 57.30 14.42 -38.07
N ILE A 88 56.26 13.58 -38.11
CA ILE A 88 56.32 12.21 -37.60
C ILE A 88 57.28 11.36 -38.44
N MET A 89 57.24 11.51 -39.77
CA MET A 89 58.11 10.77 -40.68
C MET A 89 59.59 11.14 -40.50
N ALA A 90 59.92 12.43 -40.30
CA ALA A 90 61.28 12.88 -40.10
C ALA A 90 61.90 12.25 -38.83
N LYS A 91 61.13 12.19 -37.75
CA LYS A 91 61.51 11.48 -36.52
C LYS A 91 61.71 9.99 -36.76
N ALA A 92 60.75 9.34 -37.43
CA ALA A 92 60.87 7.94 -37.78
C ALA A 92 62.15 7.63 -38.59
N VAL A 93 62.47 8.47 -39.58
CA VAL A 93 63.67 8.36 -40.42
C VAL A 93 64.97 8.53 -39.63
N GLY A 94 64.99 9.42 -38.63
CA GLY A 94 66.14 9.63 -37.75
C GLY A 94 66.37 8.51 -36.74
N GLU A 95 65.31 7.86 -36.27
CA GLU A 95 65.38 6.90 -35.16
C GLU A 95 65.31 5.43 -35.60
N CYS A 96 64.66 5.13 -36.72
CA CYS A 96 64.47 3.75 -37.17
C CYS A 96 65.66 3.23 -37.99
N GLY A 97 66.74 2.86 -37.32
CA GLY A 97 67.89 2.17 -37.92
C GLY A 97 68.80 3.05 -38.79
N ALA A 98 69.93 2.51 -39.24
CA ALA A 98 71.01 3.30 -39.86
C ALA A 98 70.71 3.85 -41.27
N ASN A 99 69.78 3.24 -42.02
CA ASN A 99 69.49 3.64 -43.40
C ASN A 99 68.21 4.48 -43.49
N LYS A 100 68.38 5.81 -43.44
CA LYS A 100 67.31 6.81 -43.53
C LYS A 100 66.41 6.62 -44.76
N LYS A 101 67.03 6.42 -45.93
CA LYS A 101 66.32 6.24 -47.21
C LYS A 101 65.42 5.00 -47.16
N ASN A 102 65.93 3.88 -46.65
CA ASN A 102 65.15 2.65 -46.52
C ASN A 102 63.93 2.85 -45.60
N THR A 103 64.13 3.48 -44.44
CA THR A 103 63.03 3.75 -43.51
C THR A 103 61.96 4.65 -44.15
N TYR A 104 62.37 5.72 -44.82
CA TYR A 104 61.45 6.59 -45.55
C TYR A 104 60.63 5.80 -46.57
N PHE A 105 61.28 5.00 -47.41
CA PHE A 105 60.58 4.22 -48.43
C PHE A 105 59.61 3.20 -47.85
N VAL A 106 59.99 2.49 -46.79
CA VAL A 106 59.09 1.53 -46.12
C VAL A 106 57.83 2.23 -45.60
N LEU A 107 58.00 3.34 -44.89
CA LEU A 107 56.89 4.11 -44.33
C LEU A 107 56.02 4.73 -45.42
N LEU A 108 56.62 5.30 -46.45
CA LEU A 108 55.91 5.88 -47.59
C LEU A 108 55.11 4.81 -48.34
N CYS A 109 55.68 3.64 -48.61
CA CYS A 109 54.96 2.52 -49.22
C CYS A 109 53.77 2.08 -48.36
N TRP A 110 53.94 2.00 -47.04
CA TRP A 110 52.83 1.71 -46.13
C TRP A 110 51.75 2.80 -46.14
N LEU A 111 52.10 4.09 -46.18
CA LEU A 111 51.12 5.17 -46.32
C LEU A 111 50.37 5.08 -47.66
N ILE A 112 51.08 4.93 -48.78
CA ILE A 112 50.48 4.77 -50.10
C ILE A 112 49.47 3.62 -50.10
N LYS A 113 49.88 2.47 -49.56
CA LYS A 113 49.06 1.25 -49.53
C LYS A 113 47.87 1.35 -48.58
N TYR A 114 48.13 1.70 -47.32
CA TYR A 114 47.17 1.56 -46.24
C TYR A 114 46.40 2.85 -45.95
N LEU A 115 47.06 4.02 -45.97
CA LEU A 115 46.36 5.30 -45.83
C LEU A 115 45.64 5.69 -47.13
N GLY A 116 46.20 5.33 -48.29
CA GLY A 116 45.56 5.53 -49.59
C GLY A 116 44.20 4.83 -49.72
N ALA A 117 43.97 3.74 -48.99
CA ALA A 117 42.67 3.06 -48.89
C ALA A 117 41.64 3.79 -48.01
N ARG A 118 42.05 4.87 -47.33
CA ARG A 118 41.22 5.74 -46.47
C ARG A 118 40.47 5.00 -45.35
N PRO A 119 41.18 4.21 -44.52
CA PRO A 119 40.53 3.44 -43.48
C PRO A 119 39.97 4.35 -42.39
N SER A 120 38.83 3.97 -41.81
CA SER A 120 38.25 4.68 -40.67
C SER A 120 38.95 4.36 -39.34
N CYS A 121 39.51 3.15 -39.23
CA CYS A 121 40.20 2.67 -38.02
C CYS A 121 41.29 1.63 -38.33
N VAL A 122 42.19 1.43 -37.38
CA VAL A 122 43.17 0.33 -37.36
C VAL A 122 43.07 -0.42 -36.05
N LEU A 123 42.93 -1.74 -36.11
CA LEU A 123 43.14 -2.65 -34.99
C LEU A 123 44.45 -3.41 -35.20
N TYR A 124 45.43 -3.18 -34.32
CA TYR A 124 46.69 -3.91 -34.32
C TYR A 124 46.79 -4.75 -33.05
N ILE A 125 46.91 -6.08 -33.18
CA ILE A 125 47.11 -7.01 -32.06
C ILE A 125 48.50 -7.63 -32.17
N GLY A 126 49.41 -7.28 -31.28
CA GLY A 126 50.78 -7.81 -31.25
C GLY A 126 51.81 -6.80 -30.77
N ALA A 127 53.09 -7.10 -31.01
CA ALA A 127 54.21 -6.24 -30.68
C ALA A 127 54.73 -5.51 -31.93
N PRO A 128 54.25 -4.29 -32.22
CA PRO A 128 54.77 -3.50 -33.34
C PRO A 128 56.22 -3.08 -33.08
N SER A 129 57.02 -3.11 -34.15
CA SER A 129 58.34 -2.50 -34.18
C SER A 129 58.25 -0.97 -34.13
N LEU A 130 59.38 -0.31 -33.87
CA LEU A 130 59.45 1.15 -33.84
C LEU A 130 58.93 1.80 -35.15
N ARG A 131 59.24 1.21 -36.31
CA ARG A 131 58.71 1.69 -37.61
C ARG A 131 57.20 1.60 -37.69
N GLU A 132 56.62 0.50 -37.21
CA GLU A 132 55.18 0.27 -37.23
C GLU A 132 54.46 1.25 -36.28
N LEU A 133 55.05 1.56 -35.13
CA LEU A 133 54.52 2.59 -34.22
C LEU A 133 54.50 3.98 -34.86
N TYR A 134 55.57 4.36 -35.55
CA TYR A 134 55.62 5.61 -36.31
C TYR A 134 54.58 5.65 -37.44
N PHE A 135 54.40 4.53 -38.14
CA PHE A 135 53.34 4.40 -39.15
C PHE A 135 51.94 4.57 -38.54
N LEU A 136 51.65 3.93 -37.40
CA LEU A 136 50.36 4.09 -36.72
C LEU A 136 50.11 5.53 -36.23
N LEU A 137 51.15 6.24 -35.78
CA LEU A 137 51.07 7.66 -35.44
C LEU A 137 50.73 8.52 -36.66
N MET A 138 51.35 8.24 -37.81
CA MET A 138 51.02 8.92 -39.07
C MET A 138 49.57 8.66 -39.48
N MET A 139 49.08 7.42 -39.34
CA MET A 139 47.67 7.09 -39.58
C MET A 139 46.75 7.90 -38.64
N GLN A 140 47.12 8.05 -37.37
CA GLN A 140 46.36 8.86 -36.41
C GLN A 140 46.37 10.35 -36.76
N ALA A 141 47.52 10.90 -37.16
CA ALA A 141 47.63 12.28 -37.63
C ALA A 141 46.74 12.53 -38.85
N ALA A 142 46.55 11.52 -39.70
CA ALA A 142 45.62 11.53 -40.82
C ALA A 142 44.13 11.33 -40.43
N GLY A 143 43.81 11.29 -39.14
CA GLY A 143 42.44 11.17 -38.65
C GLY A 143 41.90 9.74 -38.60
N VAL A 144 42.77 8.72 -38.66
CA VAL A 144 42.37 7.31 -38.48
C VAL A 144 42.36 6.96 -36.99
N LYS A 145 41.30 6.30 -36.49
CA LYS A 145 41.26 5.85 -35.09
C LYS A 145 42.18 4.63 -34.91
N ILE A 146 43.07 4.64 -33.92
CA ILE A 146 44.02 3.55 -33.70
C ILE A 146 43.74 2.83 -32.38
N THR A 147 43.57 1.51 -32.46
CA THR A 147 43.51 0.61 -31.31
C THR A 147 44.69 -0.37 -31.40
N LEU A 148 45.68 -0.22 -30.52
CA LEU A 148 46.81 -1.12 -30.39
C LEU A 148 46.64 -2.01 -29.16
N VAL A 149 46.82 -3.31 -29.29
CA VAL A 149 46.74 -4.29 -28.20
C VAL A 149 48.05 -5.07 -28.17
N SER A 150 48.91 -4.76 -27.21
CA SER A 150 50.27 -5.31 -27.15
C SER A 150 50.55 -6.19 -25.93
N TYR A 151 49.60 -6.34 -25.00
CA TYR A 151 49.73 -7.26 -23.86
C TYR A 151 51.04 -7.09 -23.05
N GLY A 152 51.50 -5.85 -22.86
CA GLY A 152 52.74 -5.54 -22.13
C GLY A 152 54.05 -5.83 -22.90
N LEU A 153 53.99 -6.12 -24.20
CA LEU A 153 55.18 -6.24 -25.04
C LEU A 153 55.70 -4.82 -25.40
N ASP A 154 56.52 -4.24 -24.51
CA ASP A 154 56.88 -2.80 -24.51
C ASP A 154 58.23 -2.45 -25.19
N ALA A 155 58.98 -3.43 -25.71
CA ALA A 155 60.40 -3.25 -26.05
C ALA A 155 60.72 -2.09 -27.01
N ASP A 156 59.86 -1.82 -27.99
CA ASP A 156 60.03 -0.71 -28.94
C ASP A 156 59.14 0.51 -28.62
N PHE A 157 58.09 0.33 -27.81
CA PHE A 157 57.22 1.46 -27.41
C PHE A 157 57.96 2.45 -26.50
N THR A 158 58.85 1.96 -25.64
CA THR A 158 59.65 2.83 -24.75
C THR A 158 60.60 3.76 -25.50
N LYS A 159 60.97 3.41 -26.73
CA LYS A 159 61.87 4.16 -27.62
C LYS A 159 61.15 5.21 -28.47
N LEU A 160 59.82 5.26 -28.43
CA LEU A 160 59.01 6.14 -29.27
C LEU A 160 58.98 7.57 -28.69
N ASP A 161 59.50 8.54 -29.42
CA ASP A 161 59.52 9.97 -29.02
C ASP A 161 58.10 10.52 -28.75
N PHE A 162 57.10 10.08 -29.51
CA PHE A 162 55.72 10.56 -29.41
C PHE A 162 54.82 9.71 -28.49
N LYS A 163 55.39 8.87 -27.61
CA LYS A 163 54.61 7.99 -26.72
C LYS A 163 53.58 8.72 -25.87
N ASP A 164 53.84 9.98 -25.50
CA ASP A 164 52.94 10.80 -24.68
C ASP A 164 51.67 11.23 -25.44
N ARG A 165 51.64 11.09 -26.77
CA ARG A 165 50.44 11.30 -27.61
C ARG A 165 49.49 10.09 -27.60
N ILE A 166 49.87 8.98 -26.94
CA ILE A 166 49.14 7.71 -26.98
C ILE A 166 48.54 7.42 -25.60
N THR A 167 47.22 7.26 -25.55
CA THR A 167 46.51 6.89 -24.31
C THR A 167 46.79 5.43 -23.98
N VAL A 168 47.46 5.15 -22.86
CA VAL A 168 47.75 3.79 -22.41
C VAL A 168 46.70 3.32 -21.40
N LYS A 169 46.09 2.16 -21.66
CA LYS A 169 45.17 1.47 -20.75
C LYS A 169 45.79 0.16 -20.27
N SER A 170 45.88 0.02 -18.96
CA SER A 170 46.37 -1.17 -18.25
C SER A 170 45.22 -1.91 -17.55
N GLY A 171 45.49 -3.13 -17.09
CA GLY A 171 44.56 -3.91 -16.26
C GLY A 171 45.31 -4.97 -15.45
N ARG A 172 44.58 -5.69 -14.61
CA ARG A 172 45.13 -6.73 -13.72
C ARG A 172 45.72 -7.93 -14.47
N GLU A 173 45.21 -8.23 -15.66
CA GLU A 173 45.71 -9.28 -16.53
C GLU A 173 46.39 -8.70 -17.78
N ASN A 174 47.40 -9.39 -18.28
CA ASN A 174 48.11 -9.03 -19.51
C ASN A 174 48.35 -10.24 -20.43
N ALA A 175 47.69 -11.37 -20.18
CA ALA A 175 47.85 -12.57 -20.99
C ALA A 175 47.17 -12.38 -22.37
N PRO A 176 47.79 -12.82 -23.50
CA PRO A 176 47.15 -12.75 -24.79
C PRO A 176 45.87 -13.60 -24.87
N LEU A 177 44.76 -12.99 -25.30
CA LEU A 177 43.50 -13.71 -25.52
C LEU A 177 43.54 -14.52 -26.82
N GLN A 178 43.15 -15.79 -26.74
CA GLN A 178 43.02 -16.67 -27.91
C GLN A 178 41.65 -16.46 -28.58
N ILE A 179 41.63 -15.61 -29.60
CA ILE A 179 40.44 -15.35 -30.42
C ILE A 179 40.67 -15.86 -31.84
N ASP A 180 39.74 -16.67 -32.31
CA ASP A 180 39.65 -17.11 -33.71
C ASP A 180 38.77 -16.12 -34.49
N PHE A 181 39.39 -15.04 -34.97
CA PHE A 181 38.68 -13.98 -35.71
C PHE A 181 38.06 -14.47 -37.02
N SER A 182 38.49 -15.63 -37.55
CA SER A 182 37.90 -16.23 -38.76
C SER A 182 36.50 -16.80 -38.53
N LYS A 183 36.15 -17.09 -37.27
CA LYS A 183 34.83 -17.62 -36.86
C LYS A 183 33.91 -16.55 -36.30
N VAL A 184 34.29 -15.28 -36.35
CA VAL A 184 33.43 -14.17 -35.93
C VAL A 184 32.31 -13.99 -36.96
N ASP A 185 31.07 -14.07 -36.51
CA ASP A 185 29.90 -13.83 -37.35
C ASP A 185 29.70 -12.31 -37.55
N LEU A 186 30.23 -11.79 -38.66
CA LEU A 186 30.12 -10.38 -39.03
C LEU A 186 28.67 -9.93 -39.26
N SER A 187 27.76 -10.84 -39.61
CA SER A 187 26.33 -10.53 -39.78
C SER A 187 25.67 -10.29 -38.43
N LEU A 188 25.98 -11.13 -37.43
CA LEU A 188 25.55 -10.92 -36.06
C LEU A 188 26.10 -9.61 -35.48
N GLU A 189 27.39 -9.33 -35.69
CA GLU A 189 28.01 -8.07 -35.24
C GLU A 189 27.39 -6.84 -35.90
N ALA A 190 27.02 -6.91 -37.18
CA ALA A 190 26.31 -5.82 -37.86
C ALA A 190 24.93 -5.57 -37.22
N LYS A 191 24.18 -6.63 -36.87
CA LYS A 191 22.90 -6.52 -36.16
C LYS A 191 23.07 -5.93 -34.77
N LEU A 192 24.11 -6.34 -34.03
CA LEU A 192 24.44 -5.78 -32.72
C LEU A 192 24.80 -4.29 -32.80
N ALA A 193 25.53 -3.88 -33.84
CA ALA A 193 25.87 -2.48 -34.05
C ALA A 193 24.62 -1.64 -34.40
N GLU A 194 23.72 -2.16 -35.23
CA GLU A 194 22.44 -1.52 -35.54
C GLU A 194 21.56 -1.40 -34.28
N MET A 195 21.41 -2.49 -33.52
CA MET A 195 20.70 -2.49 -32.24
C MET A 195 21.25 -1.41 -31.30
N ARG A 196 22.57 -1.36 -31.08
CA ARG A 196 23.20 -0.36 -30.19
C ARG A 196 22.99 1.08 -30.69
N ALA A 197 22.94 1.30 -32.01
CA ALA A 197 22.66 2.61 -32.57
C ALA A 197 21.19 3.02 -32.35
N GLU A 198 20.24 2.09 -32.50
CA GLU A 198 18.82 2.31 -32.16
C GLU A 198 18.65 2.59 -30.66
N GLU A 199 19.33 1.83 -29.80
CA GLU A 199 19.34 2.03 -28.35
C GLU A 199 19.86 3.42 -27.97
N GLU A 200 20.95 3.88 -28.59
CA GLU A 200 21.53 5.21 -28.35
C GLU A 200 20.57 6.32 -28.79
N GLN A 201 19.88 6.16 -29.92
CA GLN A 201 18.86 7.12 -30.39
C GLN A 201 17.65 7.18 -29.45
N ALA A 202 17.24 6.05 -28.89
CA ALA A 202 16.14 5.98 -27.93
C ALA A 202 16.57 6.38 -26.50
N SER A 203 17.88 6.45 -26.25
CA SER A 203 18.45 6.77 -24.96
C SER A 203 17.96 8.15 -24.48
N GLY A 204 17.55 8.21 -23.22
CA GLY A 204 17.08 9.45 -22.60
C GLY A 204 15.65 9.89 -22.96
N LEU A 205 14.93 9.16 -23.84
CA LEU A 205 13.51 9.44 -24.12
C LEU A 205 12.63 9.20 -22.89
N VAL A 206 12.90 8.16 -22.11
CA VAL A 206 12.13 7.84 -20.91
C VAL A 206 12.53 8.78 -19.77
N LYS A 207 11.61 9.64 -19.35
CA LYS A 207 11.79 10.55 -18.22
C LYS A 207 11.01 10.03 -17.02
N ARG A 208 11.69 9.81 -15.89
CA ARG A 208 11.03 9.41 -14.65
C ARG A 208 10.39 10.64 -14.00
N LEU A 209 9.07 10.59 -13.82
CA LEU A 209 8.35 11.58 -13.03
C LEU A 209 8.24 11.16 -11.56
N SER A 210 7.99 12.14 -10.70
CA SER A 210 7.69 11.96 -9.28
C SER A 210 6.21 12.21 -9.02
N THR A 211 5.61 11.40 -8.16
CA THR A 211 4.23 11.56 -7.68
C THR A 211 4.17 11.59 -6.15
N THR A 212 2.97 11.70 -5.60
CA THR A 212 2.69 11.66 -4.15
C THR A 212 1.68 10.57 -3.85
N ALA A 213 1.62 10.10 -2.60
CA ALA A 213 0.63 9.09 -2.19
C ALA A 213 -0.82 9.52 -2.49
N ALA A 214 -1.14 10.81 -2.36
CA ALA A 214 -2.47 11.34 -2.65
C ALA A 214 -2.74 11.50 -4.16
N GLY A 215 -1.72 11.84 -4.96
CA GLY A 215 -1.85 12.12 -6.40
C GLY A 215 -1.65 10.92 -7.32
N ILE A 216 -1.10 9.81 -6.80
CA ILE A 216 -0.65 8.66 -7.61
C ILE A 216 -1.73 8.15 -8.58
N PHE A 217 -2.98 8.01 -8.15
CA PHE A 217 -4.03 7.49 -9.02
C PHE A 217 -4.41 8.46 -10.14
N GLU A 218 -4.49 9.76 -9.84
CA GLU A 218 -4.81 10.78 -10.84
C GLU A 218 -3.68 10.96 -11.85
N ASP A 219 -2.43 11.00 -11.37
CA ASP A 219 -1.24 11.15 -12.19
C ASP A 219 -1.13 10.01 -13.23
N TYR A 220 -1.45 8.77 -12.84
CA TYR A 220 -1.45 7.61 -13.73
C TYR A 220 -2.57 7.64 -14.78
N LEU A 221 -3.66 8.38 -14.55
CA LEU A 221 -4.76 8.53 -15.52
C LEU A 221 -4.51 9.66 -16.53
N ARG A 222 -3.59 10.59 -16.23
CA ARG A 222 -3.22 11.68 -17.16
C ARG A 222 -2.52 11.14 -18.40
N ASP A 223 -2.84 11.75 -19.54
CA ASP A 223 -2.24 11.44 -20.83
C ASP A 223 -0.82 12.01 -20.97
N ARG A 224 -0.04 11.41 -21.88
CA ARG A 224 1.35 11.81 -22.16
C ARG A 224 1.49 13.28 -22.51
N LYS A 225 0.61 13.85 -23.34
CA LYS A 225 0.73 15.24 -23.80
C LYS A 225 0.58 16.19 -22.61
N THR A 226 -0.41 15.96 -21.76
CA THR A 226 -0.61 16.74 -20.53
C THR A 226 0.62 16.66 -19.62
N ARG A 227 1.20 15.46 -19.43
CA ARG A 227 2.40 15.28 -18.61
C ARG A 227 3.62 16.03 -19.15
N VAL A 228 3.87 15.97 -20.46
CA VAL A 228 5.00 16.69 -21.08
C VAL A 228 4.85 18.21 -20.88
N ILE A 229 3.66 18.76 -21.14
CA ILE A 229 3.40 20.20 -21.01
C ILE A 229 3.53 20.65 -19.54
N GLN A 230 2.98 19.89 -18.59
CA GLN A 230 3.05 20.23 -17.15
C GLN A 230 4.48 20.22 -16.60
N ASN A 231 5.38 19.46 -17.22
CA ASN A 231 6.79 19.40 -16.84
C ASN A 231 7.67 20.33 -17.70
N GLY A 232 7.07 21.31 -18.40
CA GLY A 232 7.79 22.34 -19.15
C GLY A 232 8.36 21.88 -20.50
N GLY A 233 7.99 20.69 -20.98
CA GLY A 233 8.43 20.14 -22.25
C GLY A 233 7.51 20.49 -23.44
N VAL A 234 7.97 20.16 -24.65
CA VAL A 234 7.20 20.29 -25.89
C VAL A 234 6.79 18.90 -26.37
N TYR A 235 5.48 18.68 -26.51
CA TYR A 235 4.97 17.38 -26.97
C TYR A 235 5.28 17.15 -28.45
N THR A 236 5.93 16.02 -28.74
CA THR A 236 6.13 15.48 -30.09
C THR A 236 5.85 13.97 -30.07
N GLU A 237 5.49 13.38 -31.21
CA GLU A 237 5.17 11.95 -31.28
C GLU A 237 6.36 11.08 -30.84
N ASP A 238 7.56 11.41 -31.32
CA ASP A 238 8.81 10.68 -31.04
C ASP A 238 9.62 11.28 -29.88
N GLY A 239 9.04 12.21 -29.12
CA GLY A 239 9.72 12.91 -28.03
C GLY A 239 9.70 12.18 -26.69
N GLU A 240 9.74 12.96 -25.62
CA GLU A 240 9.84 12.43 -24.25
C GLU A 240 8.69 11.50 -23.87
N ILE A 241 9.02 10.46 -23.10
CA ILE A 241 8.09 9.46 -22.55
C ILE A 241 8.13 9.60 -21.02
N PRO A 242 7.32 10.51 -20.44
CA PRO A 242 7.26 10.72 -19.00
C PRO A 242 6.49 9.59 -18.29
N VAL A 243 7.23 8.72 -17.62
CA VAL A 243 6.70 7.54 -16.91
C VAL A 243 6.70 7.74 -15.41
N TYR A 244 5.66 7.24 -14.75
CA TYR A 244 5.64 7.03 -13.31
C TYR A 244 6.01 5.59 -12.97
N CYS A 245 6.76 5.40 -11.88
CA CYS A 245 7.07 4.09 -11.33
C CYS A 245 6.96 4.15 -9.82
N ALA A 246 5.92 3.56 -9.25
CA ALA A 246 5.60 3.67 -7.84
C ALA A 246 4.98 2.41 -7.23
N ALA A 247 5.21 2.20 -5.94
CA ALA A 247 4.60 1.17 -5.12
C ALA A 247 3.79 1.82 -4.00
N MET A 248 2.56 1.35 -3.79
CA MET A 248 1.73 1.68 -2.64
C MET A 248 1.54 0.42 -1.79
N LEU A 249 2.11 0.45 -0.60
CA LEU A 249 2.20 -0.69 0.31
C LEU A 249 1.42 -0.40 1.59
N GLY A 250 0.53 -1.31 1.98
CA GLY A 250 -0.39 -1.11 3.10
C GLY A 250 -1.66 -0.37 2.70
N PHE A 251 -2.46 0.02 3.69
CA PHE A 251 -3.66 0.83 3.52
C PHE A 251 -3.91 1.72 4.75
N ASP A 252 -4.76 2.75 4.62
CA ASP A 252 -5.20 3.58 5.75
C ASP A 252 -6.47 3.03 6.39
N ASP A 253 -7.55 3.00 5.61
CA ASP A 253 -8.86 2.45 5.95
C ASP A 253 -9.28 1.45 4.88
N ASP A 254 -9.81 0.30 5.30
CA ASP A 254 -10.12 -0.80 4.39
C ASP A 254 -11.18 -0.43 3.34
N VAL A 255 -12.21 0.30 3.77
CA VAL A 255 -13.34 0.66 2.90
C VAL A 255 -12.90 1.73 1.91
N VAL A 256 -12.15 2.73 2.37
CA VAL A 256 -11.57 3.78 1.51
C VAL A 256 -10.63 3.16 0.48
N TYR A 257 -9.70 2.30 0.92
CA TYR A 257 -8.75 1.60 0.06
C TYR A 257 -9.46 0.76 -1.00
N THR A 258 -10.43 -0.05 -0.59
CA THR A 258 -11.21 -0.91 -1.49
C THR A 258 -11.92 -0.10 -2.58
N ASN A 259 -12.58 1.00 -2.19
CA ASN A 259 -13.28 1.87 -3.13
C ASN A 259 -12.34 2.61 -4.08
N MET A 260 -11.19 3.05 -3.58
CA MET A 260 -10.14 3.71 -4.36
C MET A 260 -9.61 2.79 -5.46
N LEU A 261 -9.36 1.52 -5.15
CA LEU A 261 -8.92 0.53 -6.13
C LEU A 261 -9.97 0.27 -7.21
N VAL A 262 -11.22 0.00 -6.82
CA VAL A 262 -12.31 -0.22 -7.78
C VAL A 262 -12.42 0.97 -8.74
N LYS A 263 -12.48 2.19 -8.20
CA LYS A 263 -12.55 3.42 -9.00
C LYS A 263 -11.35 3.58 -9.92
N PHE A 264 -10.13 3.30 -9.44
CA PHE A 264 -8.92 3.45 -10.25
C PHE A 264 -8.95 2.54 -11.47
N LYS A 265 -9.25 1.25 -11.29
CA LYS A 265 -9.33 0.28 -12.40
C LYS A 265 -10.46 0.62 -13.38
N GLU A 266 -11.63 1.02 -12.88
CA GLU A 266 -12.76 1.45 -13.71
C GLU A 266 -12.45 2.73 -14.50
N SER A 267 -11.62 3.63 -13.97
CA SER A 267 -11.27 4.90 -14.64
C SER A 267 -10.47 4.71 -15.94
N PHE A 268 -9.90 3.53 -16.19
CA PHE A 268 -9.29 3.20 -17.47
C PHE A 268 -10.31 2.86 -18.57
N ALA A 269 -11.58 2.60 -18.21
CA ALA A 269 -12.64 2.41 -19.19
C ALA A 269 -12.90 3.72 -19.95
N GLY A 270 -12.63 3.72 -21.25
CA GLY A 270 -12.81 4.89 -22.12
C GLY A 270 -11.57 5.77 -22.31
N LEU A 271 -10.47 5.50 -21.58
CA LEU A 271 -9.18 6.10 -21.89
C LEU A 271 -8.56 5.44 -23.13
N LYS A 272 -7.84 6.23 -23.93
CA LYS A 272 -6.98 5.72 -25.01
C LYS A 272 -5.64 5.15 -24.49
N LYS A 273 -5.63 4.77 -23.22
CA LYS A 273 -4.47 4.32 -22.47
C LYS A 273 -4.64 2.86 -22.12
N GLN A 274 -3.65 2.05 -22.45
CA GLN A 274 -3.74 0.62 -22.16
C GLN A 274 -3.47 0.33 -20.69
N LEU A 275 -4.37 -0.41 -20.06
CA LEU A 275 -4.13 -1.04 -18.77
C LEU A 275 -3.74 -2.51 -18.95
N ILE A 276 -2.57 -2.88 -18.44
CA ILE A 276 -2.06 -4.25 -18.32
C ILE A 276 -2.15 -4.61 -16.85
N PHE A 277 -3.12 -5.45 -16.52
CA PHE A 277 -3.45 -5.79 -15.14
C PHE A 277 -2.90 -7.16 -14.76
N ILE A 278 -2.10 -7.20 -13.69
CA ILE A 278 -1.44 -8.39 -13.16
C ILE A 278 -1.90 -8.55 -11.70
N GLU A 279 -2.70 -9.59 -11.42
CA GLU A 279 -3.26 -9.85 -10.08
C GLU A 279 -2.69 -11.13 -9.45
N LYS A 280 -2.05 -11.96 -10.27
CA LYS A 280 -1.45 -13.23 -9.86
C LYS A 280 0.03 -13.16 -10.14
N THR A 281 0.80 -13.89 -9.34
CA THR A 281 2.22 -14.12 -9.60
C THR A 281 2.41 -14.57 -11.04
N LEU A 282 3.32 -13.92 -11.75
CA LEU A 282 3.66 -14.25 -13.12
C LEU A 282 4.30 -15.64 -13.15
N SER A 283 3.65 -16.57 -13.84
CA SER A 283 4.17 -17.93 -13.97
C SER A 283 5.54 -17.91 -14.68
N ASN A 284 6.43 -18.80 -14.28
CA ASN A 284 7.72 -18.95 -14.96
C ASN A 284 7.50 -19.28 -16.47
N PRO A 285 8.46 -18.92 -17.34
CA PRO A 285 8.43 -19.32 -18.74
C PRO A 285 8.34 -20.84 -18.88
N ASN A 286 7.49 -21.30 -19.80
CA ASN A 286 7.43 -22.72 -20.17
C ASN A 286 8.52 -23.07 -21.21
N ALA A 287 8.67 -24.37 -21.50
CA ALA A 287 9.71 -24.84 -22.41
C ALA A 287 9.57 -24.28 -23.84
N ASP A 288 8.35 -24.10 -24.34
CA ASP A 288 8.09 -23.58 -25.68
C ASP A 288 8.41 -22.08 -25.78
N GLU A 289 8.08 -21.30 -24.75
CA GLU A 289 8.42 -19.88 -24.65
C GLU A 289 9.94 -19.70 -24.64
N VAL A 290 10.66 -20.49 -23.82
CA VAL A 290 12.13 -20.45 -23.80
C VAL A 290 12.72 -20.87 -25.15
N LYS A 291 12.15 -21.89 -25.80
CA LYS A 291 12.59 -22.34 -27.13
C LYS A 291 12.36 -21.27 -28.20
N ALA A 292 11.27 -20.50 -28.10
CA ALA A 292 10.95 -19.42 -29.03
C ALA A 292 11.94 -18.25 -28.97
N LEU A 293 12.62 -18.05 -27.82
CA LEU A 293 13.71 -17.07 -27.69
C LEU A 293 14.99 -17.51 -28.42
N GLY A 294 15.07 -18.76 -28.88
CA GLY A 294 16.21 -19.28 -29.63
C GLY A 294 17.40 -19.68 -28.78
N ALA A 295 18.39 -20.33 -29.41
CA ALA A 295 19.62 -20.72 -28.76
C ALA A 295 20.60 -19.53 -28.73
N VAL A 296 21.07 -19.17 -27.54
CA VAL A 296 22.08 -18.13 -27.34
C VAL A 296 23.39 -18.75 -26.90
N THR A 297 24.49 -18.37 -27.57
CA THR A 297 25.84 -18.81 -27.23
C THR A 297 26.31 -18.16 -25.93
N ARG A 298 26.88 -18.98 -25.03
CA ARG A 298 27.42 -18.55 -23.72
C ARG A 298 28.92 -18.25 -23.79
N THR A 299 29.32 -17.43 -24.76
CA THR A 299 30.75 -17.09 -24.95
C THR A 299 31.27 -16.14 -23.87
N SER A 300 30.44 -15.22 -23.39
CA SER A 300 30.63 -14.40 -22.20
C SER A 300 29.28 -13.93 -21.66
N THR A 301 29.22 -13.43 -20.42
CA THR A 301 27.97 -12.89 -19.85
C THR A 301 27.45 -11.71 -20.67
N GLU A 302 28.35 -10.81 -21.10
CA GLU A 302 28.00 -9.62 -21.89
C GLU A 302 27.48 -10.00 -23.28
N ALA A 303 28.18 -10.90 -23.99
CA ALA A 303 27.75 -11.36 -25.31
C ALA A 303 26.41 -12.11 -25.26
N MET A 304 26.18 -12.89 -24.20
CA MET A 304 24.92 -13.59 -23.98
C MET A 304 23.77 -12.59 -23.77
N ILE A 305 23.96 -11.56 -22.94
CA ILE A 305 22.96 -10.51 -22.70
C ILE A 305 22.64 -9.76 -24.00
N ASP A 306 23.66 -9.41 -24.79
CA ASP A 306 23.49 -8.72 -26.08
C ASP A 306 22.71 -9.57 -27.09
N ALA A 307 23.04 -10.86 -27.20
CA ALA A 307 22.31 -11.79 -28.06
C ALA A 307 20.86 -12.00 -27.61
N LEU A 308 20.59 -12.03 -26.30
CA LEU A 308 19.23 -12.07 -25.77
C LEU A 308 18.46 -10.77 -26.05
N ALA A 309 19.09 -9.61 -25.91
CA ALA A 309 18.48 -8.33 -26.24
C ALA A 309 18.06 -8.28 -27.71
N LEU A 310 18.89 -8.77 -28.63
CA LEU A 310 18.55 -8.85 -30.06
C LEU A 310 17.26 -9.66 -30.34
N THR A 311 16.89 -10.62 -29.48
CA THR A 311 15.65 -11.39 -29.65
C THR A 311 14.40 -10.58 -29.40
N ILE A 312 14.51 -9.44 -28.70
CA ILE A 312 13.37 -8.55 -28.40
C ILE A 312 12.94 -7.84 -29.68
N ASN A 313 11.66 -8.00 -30.02
CA ASN A 313 10.99 -7.26 -31.08
C ASN A 313 9.54 -7.00 -30.68
N LEU A 314 9.13 -5.73 -30.59
CA LEU A 314 7.75 -5.32 -30.36
C LEU A 314 7.17 -4.81 -31.69
N PRO A 315 6.39 -5.64 -32.43
CA PRO A 315 5.92 -5.27 -33.76
C PRO A 315 5.13 -3.96 -33.76
N GLY A 316 5.50 -3.02 -34.62
CA GLY A 316 4.83 -1.72 -34.74
C GLY A 316 5.33 -0.64 -33.76
N ASP A 317 6.30 -0.95 -32.89
CA ASP A 317 6.86 0.01 -31.93
C ASP A 317 8.39 -0.09 -31.86
N ARG A 318 9.06 0.58 -32.80
CA ARG A 318 10.53 0.60 -32.88
C ARG A 318 11.16 1.25 -31.66
N THR A 319 10.58 2.34 -31.17
CA THR A 319 11.08 3.08 -30.00
C THR A 319 11.05 2.20 -28.75
N ARG A 320 9.92 1.57 -28.42
CA ARG A 320 9.86 0.67 -27.26
C ARG A 320 10.66 -0.61 -27.46
N THR A 321 10.83 -1.08 -28.70
CA THR A 321 11.77 -2.18 -28.99
C THR A 321 13.19 -1.78 -28.59
N ALA A 322 13.70 -0.64 -29.06
CA ALA A 322 15.03 -0.14 -28.69
C ALA A 322 15.16 0.09 -27.18
N LEU A 323 14.15 0.70 -26.54
CA LEU A 323 14.13 0.89 -25.09
C LEU A 323 14.16 -0.44 -24.32
N ALA A 324 13.40 -1.45 -24.76
CA ALA A 324 13.37 -2.76 -24.11
C ALA A 324 14.68 -3.53 -24.25
N ARG A 325 15.36 -3.41 -25.40
CA ARG A 325 16.69 -4.00 -25.60
C ARG A 325 17.71 -3.37 -24.66
N ASN A 326 17.78 -2.03 -24.62
CA ASN A 326 18.65 -1.32 -23.69
C ASN A 326 18.31 -1.63 -22.22
N ALA A 327 17.02 -1.58 -21.87
CA ALA A 327 16.54 -1.86 -20.52
C ALA A 327 16.92 -3.27 -20.03
N LEU A 328 16.88 -4.28 -20.92
CA LEU A 328 17.27 -5.64 -20.57
C LEU A 328 18.76 -5.68 -20.18
N ARG A 329 19.61 -5.07 -21.01
CA ARG A 329 21.05 -4.98 -20.78
C ARG A 329 21.36 -4.25 -19.47
N GLU A 330 20.69 -3.12 -19.23
CA GLU A 330 20.82 -2.33 -18.00
C GLU A 330 20.39 -3.11 -16.76
N VAL A 331 19.25 -3.80 -16.79
CA VAL A 331 18.74 -4.52 -15.63
C VAL A 331 19.60 -5.74 -15.33
N LEU A 332 19.95 -6.54 -16.35
CA LEU A 332 20.75 -7.75 -16.15
C LEU A 332 22.18 -7.45 -15.70
N SER A 333 22.80 -6.36 -16.16
CA SER A 333 24.13 -5.92 -15.69
C SER A 333 24.15 -5.48 -14.23
N ARG A 334 23.00 -5.09 -13.66
CA ARG A 334 22.85 -4.71 -12.24
C ARG A 334 22.49 -5.89 -11.34
N ILE A 335 22.06 -7.02 -11.91
CA ILE A 335 21.77 -8.23 -11.16
C ILE A 335 23.11 -8.93 -10.90
N ASP A 336 23.72 -8.62 -9.75
CA ASP A 336 25.00 -9.19 -9.32
C ASP A 336 24.88 -10.71 -9.15
N THR A 337 25.29 -11.43 -10.20
CA THR A 337 25.34 -12.88 -10.20
C THR A 337 26.59 -13.32 -10.93
N ALA A 338 27.51 -13.96 -10.22
CA ALA A 338 28.69 -14.60 -10.82
C ALA A 338 28.35 -15.82 -11.72
N ASN A 339 27.05 -16.06 -12.00
CA ASN A 339 26.56 -17.25 -12.66
C ASN A 339 25.70 -16.91 -13.89
N GLN A 340 26.25 -17.16 -15.08
CA GLN A 340 25.58 -16.96 -16.38
C GLN A 340 24.23 -17.69 -16.50
N THR A 341 24.06 -18.82 -15.81
CA THR A 341 22.77 -19.55 -15.81
C THR A 341 21.69 -18.76 -15.11
N VAL A 342 22.03 -18.07 -14.01
CA VAL A 342 21.08 -17.23 -13.28
C VAL A 342 20.69 -16.00 -14.11
N VAL A 343 21.67 -15.34 -14.74
CA VAL A 343 21.43 -14.23 -15.67
C VAL A 343 20.50 -14.66 -16.81
N MET A 344 20.77 -15.81 -17.45
CA MET A 344 19.93 -16.36 -18.52
C MET A 344 18.49 -16.60 -18.04
N ASN A 345 18.32 -17.15 -16.84
CA ASN A 345 16.99 -17.40 -16.30
C ASN A 345 16.21 -16.11 -16.04
N TYR A 346 16.87 -15.06 -15.51
CA TYR A 346 16.25 -13.74 -15.40
C TYR A 346 15.90 -13.15 -16.77
N ALA A 347 16.82 -13.22 -17.73
CA ALA A 347 16.56 -12.72 -19.08
C ALA A 347 15.35 -13.39 -19.73
N ASN A 348 15.29 -14.72 -19.68
CA ASN A 348 14.14 -15.49 -20.18
C ASN A 348 12.84 -15.09 -19.49
N LYS A 349 12.84 -14.89 -18.17
CA LYS A 349 11.66 -14.39 -17.44
C LYS A 349 11.24 -13.01 -17.94
N LEU A 350 12.17 -12.05 -17.98
CA LEU A 350 11.88 -10.66 -18.35
C LEU A 350 11.36 -10.55 -19.79
N ILE A 351 11.99 -11.24 -20.75
CA ILE A 351 11.58 -11.22 -22.16
C ILE A 351 10.22 -11.91 -22.34
N THR A 352 10.02 -13.07 -21.73
CA THR A 352 8.74 -13.78 -21.83
C THR A 352 7.61 -12.97 -21.19
N TRP A 353 7.83 -12.38 -20.02
CA TRP A 353 6.81 -11.55 -19.37
C TRP A 353 6.53 -10.25 -20.12
N LEU A 354 7.55 -9.65 -20.75
CA LEU A 354 7.34 -8.56 -21.71
C LEU A 354 6.37 -9.01 -22.80
N TYR A 355 6.66 -10.13 -23.46
CA TYR A 355 5.81 -10.64 -24.53
C TYR A 355 4.41 -11.03 -24.09
N ARG A 356 4.22 -11.59 -22.90
CA ARG A 356 2.88 -11.83 -22.35
C ARG A 356 2.09 -10.52 -22.16
N CYS A 357 2.77 -9.43 -21.80
CA CYS A 357 2.16 -8.12 -21.67
C CYS A 357 1.91 -7.44 -23.03
N THR A 358 2.76 -7.71 -24.04
CA THR A 358 2.81 -6.95 -25.30
C THR A 358 2.38 -7.69 -26.57
N GLN A 359 2.14 -9.00 -26.54
CA GLN A 359 1.74 -9.78 -27.74
C GLN A 359 0.25 -10.14 -27.79
N ALA A 360 -0.54 -9.76 -26.78
CA ALA A 360 -2.00 -9.90 -26.87
C ALA A 360 -2.54 -9.10 -28.07
N ARG A 361 -3.58 -9.59 -28.78
CA ARG A 361 -4.20 -8.90 -29.94
C ARG A 361 -4.51 -7.43 -29.67
N LYS A 362 -4.85 -7.07 -28.43
CA LYS A 362 -5.09 -5.68 -28.00
C LYS A 362 -3.88 -4.76 -28.20
N PHE A 363 -2.66 -5.29 -28.10
CA PHE A 363 -1.38 -4.60 -28.25
C PHE A 363 -0.92 -4.37 -29.69
N SER A 364 -1.56 -5.02 -30.68
CA SER A 364 -1.19 -4.87 -32.09
C SER A 364 -1.60 -3.52 -32.72
N VAL A 365 -2.14 -2.61 -31.91
CA VAL A 365 -2.50 -1.24 -32.28
C VAL A 365 -1.49 -0.29 -31.63
N ARG A 366 -0.88 0.61 -32.42
CA ARG A 366 0.02 1.66 -31.92
C ARG A 366 -0.72 2.47 -30.86
N TYR A 367 -0.34 2.34 -29.59
CA TYR A 367 -1.02 3.06 -28.51
C TYR A 367 -0.77 4.55 -28.64
N GLU A 368 -1.87 5.32 -28.60
CA GLU A 368 -1.85 6.79 -28.64
C GLU A 368 -1.22 7.39 -27.36
N ASP A 369 -1.03 6.59 -26.30
CA ASP A 369 -0.56 7.03 -24.98
C ASP A 369 0.40 6.01 -24.31
N ILE A 370 0.93 6.33 -23.12
CA ILE A 370 1.85 5.49 -22.34
C ILE A 370 1.08 4.30 -21.71
N PRO A 371 1.40 3.03 -22.01
CA PRO A 371 0.76 1.89 -21.38
C PRO A 371 1.10 1.79 -19.88
N VAL A 372 0.15 1.27 -19.09
CA VAL A 372 0.26 1.13 -17.63
C VAL A 372 0.29 -0.34 -17.22
N ILE A 373 1.30 -0.72 -16.44
CA ILE A 373 1.36 -1.97 -15.69
C ILE A 373 0.77 -1.70 -14.30
N LEU A 374 -0.37 -2.30 -14.00
CA LEU A 374 -0.94 -2.37 -12.65
C LEU A 374 -0.69 -3.77 -12.10
N TYR A 375 0.27 -3.89 -11.19
CA TYR A 375 0.54 -5.12 -10.46
C TYR A 375 -0.14 -5.04 -9.09
N TYR A 376 -1.00 -6.01 -8.77
CA TYR A 376 -1.66 -6.12 -7.48
C TYR A 376 -1.33 -7.44 -6.81
N GLY A 377 -0.98 -7.37 -5.52
CA GLY A 377 -0.86 -8.51 -4.63
C GLY A 377 0.57 -8.82 -4.22
N ASP A 378 0.84 -10.07 -3.84
CA ASP A 378 2.18 -10.46 -3.40
C ASP A 378 3.16 -10.53 -4.56
N ILE A 379 4.43 -10.25 -4.24
CA ILE A 379 5.47 -10.05 -5.25
C ILE A 379 6.74 -10.83 -4.88
N SER A 380 7.42 -11.35 -5.90
CA SER A 380 8.71 -12.01 -5.79
C SER A 380 9.86 -11.12 -6.28
N GLN A 381 11.09 -11.49 -5.95
CA GLN A 381 12.29 -10.77 -6.42
C GLN A 381 12.33 -10.63 -7.95
N SER A 382 11.96 -11.69 -8.69
CA SER A 382 11.96 -11.64 -10.15
C SER A 382 10.96 -10.62 -10.69
N GLU A 383 9.80 -10.48 -10.03
CA GLU A 383 8.76 -9.53 -10.42
C GLU A 383 9.14 -8.09 -10.09
N VAL A 384 9.83 -7.82 -8.97
CA VAL A 384 10.37 -6.46 -8.70
C VAL A 384 11.35 -6.03 -9.80
N TYR A 385 12.21 -6.93 -10.26
CA TYR A 385 13.10 -6.66 -11.40
C TYR A 385 12.33 -6.46 -12.70
N PHE A 386 11.25 -7.22 -12.92
CA PHE A 386 10.36 -7.04 -14.07
C PHE A 386 9.67 -5.67 -14.06
N LEU A 387 9.15 -5.22 -12.93
CA LEU A 387 8.55 -3.89 -12.81
C LEU A 387 9.59 -2.77 -13.06
N ASN A 388 10.81 -2.94 -12.56
CA ASN A 388 11.93 -2.05 -12.86
C ASN A 388 12.30 -2.02 -14.35
N PHE A 389 12.27 -3.18 -15.01
CA PHE A 389 12.50 -3.35 -16.44
C PHE A 389 11.39 -2.67 -17.25
N MET A 390 10.11 -2.92 -16.96
CA MET A 390 8.99 -2.33 -17.70
C MET A 390 8.98 -0.79 -17.64
N SER A 391 9.33 -0.21 -16.50
CA SER A 391 9.45 1.26 -16.39
C SER A 391 10.61 1.86 -17.20
N ARG A 392 11.61 1.04 -17.59
CA ARG A 392 12.70 1.43 -18.53
C ARG A 392 12.27 1.27 -19.98
N CYS A 393 11.36 0.34 -20.26
CA CYS A 393 10.76 0.15 -21.58
C CYS A 393 9.75 1.24 -21.98
N GLY A 394 9.53 2.26 -21.14
CA GLY A 394 8.56 3.34 -21.41
C GLY A 394 7.12 3.02 -21.01
N PHE A 395 6.93 2.21 -19.96
CA PHE A 395 5.62 1.93 -19.35
C PHE A 395 5.50 2.67 -18.03
N ASP A 396 4.28 3.12 -17.70
CA ASP A 396 3.92 3.44 -16.33
C ASP A 396 3.85 2.13 -15.52
N VAL A 397 4.33 2.15 -14.28
CA VAL A 397 4.35 0.96 -13.42
C VAL A 397 3.86 1.30 -12.02
N ILE A 398 2.67 0.81 -11.68
CA ILE A 398 2.10 0.93 -10.33
C ILE A 398 2.00 -0.46 -9.69
N TYR A 399 2.69 -0.62 -8.57
CA TYR A 399 2.58 -1.78 -7.70
C TYR A 399 1.69 -1.45 -6.50
N ILE A 400 0.68 -2.27 -6.22
CA ILE A 400 -0.23 -2.07 -5.09
C ILE A 400 -0.32 -3.36 -4.29
N SER A 401 -0.10 -3.29 -2.99
CA SER A 401 -0.23 -4.42 -2.08
C SER A 401 -0.68 -3.94 -0.70
N PRO A 402 -1.79 -4.45 -0.13
CA PRO A 402 -2.12 -4.14 1.24
C PRO A 402 -1.21 -4.87 2.24
N ASN A 403 -0.38 -5.82 1.76
CA ASN A 403 0.54 -6.59 2.57
C ASN A 403 1.88 -5.87 2.73
N LEU A 404 2.16 -5.35 3.95
CA LEU A 404 3.42 -4.69 4.27
C LEU A 404 4.62 -5.66 4.33
N ASN A 405 4.41 -6.98 4.38
CA ASN A 405 5.51 -7.95 4.34
C ASN A 405 6.30 -7.88 3.02
N ASN A 406 5.68 -7.38 1.95
CA ASN A 406 6.34 -7.16 0.66
C ASN A 406 7.31 -5.97 0.68
N ALA A 407 7.26 -5.09 1.69
CA ALA A 407 7.99 -3.83 1.70
C ALA A 407 9.52 -3.98 1.69
N GLU A 408 10.06 -4.90 2.50
CA GLU A 408 11.51 -5.11 2.56
C GLU A 408 12.07 -5.64 1.24
N LEU A 409 11.37 -6.59 0.62
CA LEU A 409 11.73 -7.14 -0.68
C LEU A 409 11.71 -6.05 -1.77
N VAL A 410 10.65 -5.24 -1.82
CA VAL A 410 10.51 -4.16 -2.79
C VAL A 410 11.61 -3.12 -2.61
N ILE A 411 11.91 -2.72 -1.37
CA ILE A 411 13.00 -1.76 -1.07
C ILE A 411 14.36 -2.33 -1.48
N SER A 412 14.69 -3.53 -1.03
CA SER A 412 16.01 -4.13 -1.22
C SER A 412 16.32 -4.48 -2.69
N LYS A 413 15.28 -4.69 -3.51
CA LYS A 413 15.40 -5.06 -4.92
C LYS A 413 15.01 -3.93 -5.88
N ASN A 414 14.79 -2.72 -5.36
CA ASN A 414 14.51 -1.53 -6.17
C ASN A 414 15.80 -1.00 -6.85
N LEU A 415 15.96 -1.31 -8.13
CA LEU A 415 17.17 -0.94 -8.88
C LEU A 415 17.28 0.58 -9.06
N ASP A 416 18.38 1.15 -8.55
CA ASP A 416 18.69 2.59 -8.58
C ASP A 416 17.60 3.48 -7.92
N GLY A 417 16.81 2.91 -7.00
CA GLY A 417 15.69 3.62 -6.39
C GLY A 417 14.61 4.04 -7.40
N ARG A 418 14.48 3.36 -8.54
CA ARG A 418 13.59 3.77 -9.65
C ARG A 418 12.12 3.76 -9.30
N MET A 419 11.69 2.88 -8.40
CA MET A 419 10.32 2.84 -7.90
C MET A 419 10.19 3.76 -6.69
N GLN A 420 9.25 4.72 -6.71
CA GLN A 420 8.89 5.48 -5.51
C GLN A 420 8.04 4.59 -4.59
N ILE A 421 8.33 4.54 -3.30
CA ILE A 421 7.65 3.62 -2.38
C ILE A 421 6.88 4.41 -1.34
N PHE A 422 5.56 4.25 -1.33
CA PHE A 422 4.65 4.81 -0.32
C PHE A 422 4.21 3.70 0.63
N LYS A 423 4.47 3.89 1.93
CA LYS A 423 4.03 2.98 2.98
C LYS A 423 2.88 3.61 3.76
N LEU A 424 1.78 2.87 3.86
CA LEU A 424 0.57 3.21 4.61
C LEU A 424 0.53 2.40 5.92
N PRO A 425 -0.23 2.84 6.94
CA PRO A 425 -0.06 2.39 8.33
C PRO A 425 -0.58 0.97 8.61
N GLN A 426 -1.59 0.50 7.88
CA GLN A 426 -2.21 -0.81 8.10
C GLN A 426 -1.71 -1.87 7.11
N SER A 427 -1.74 -3.14 7.51
CA SER A 427 -1.32 -4.29 6.70
C SER A 427 -2.35 -5.42 6.74
N ARG A 428 -2.53 -6.13 5.62
CA ARG A 428 -3.26 -7.40 5.55
C ARG A 428 -2.81 -8.24 4.35
N GLU A 429 -3.21 -9.50 4.34
CA GLU A 429 -3.06 -10.38 3.18
C GLU A 429 -3.65 -9.77 1.90
N SER A 430 -2.96 -9.96 0.79
CA SER A 430 -3.25 -9.29 -0.48
C SER A 430 -4.64 -9.63 -1.05
N GLY A 431 -5.07 -10.89 -0.92
CA GLY A 431 -6.34 -11.37 -1.48
C GLY A 431 -6.46 -11.11 -2.98
N SER A 432 -7.70 -11.04 -3.47
CA SER A 432 -8.00 -10.62 -4.85
C SER A 432 -8.26 -9.12 -4.93
N TYR A 433 -8.03 -8.53 -6.09
CA TYR A 433 -8.38 -7.15 -6.39
C TYR A 433 -9.88 -6.96 -6.23
N PRO A 434 -10.33 -5.92 -5.52
CA PRO A 434 -11.75 -5.74 -5.23
C PRO A 434 -12.57 -5.57 -6.51
N ALA A 435 -13.68 -6.32 -6.60
CA ALA A 435 -14.54 -6.32 -7.77
C ALA A 435 -15.73 -5.35 -7.66
N LYS A 436 -16.07 -4.90 -6.45
CA LYS A 436 -17.22 -4.02 -6.19
C LYS A 436 -16.89 -3.00 -5.11
N ALA A 437 -17.39 -1.78 -5.28
CA ALA A 437 -17.32 -0.76 -4.26
C ALA A 437 -18.14 -1.18 -3.01
N VAL A 438 -17.61 -0.85 -1.84
CA VAL A 438 -18.24 -1.03 -0.53
C VAL A 438 -18.92 0.28 -0.13
N LYS A 439 -20.18 0.22 0.32
CA LYS A 439 -20.95 1.42 0.72
C LYS A 439 -20.30 2.10 1.92
N MET A 440 -19.75 3.30 1.73
CA MET A 440 -19.28 4.16 2.83
C MET A 440 -20.44 4.95 3.44
N LYS A 441 -20.54 4.94 4.78
CA LYS A 441 -21.25 5.97 5.53
C LYS A 441 -20.24 7.08 5.83
N VAL A 442 -20.32 8.19 5.10
CA VAL A 442 -19.43 9.33 5.33
C VAL A 442 -20.00 10.14 6.49
N ALA A 443 -19.20 10.29 7.55
CA ALA A 443 -19.51 11.21 8.65
C ALA A 443 -19.48 12.65 8.14
N THR A 444 -20.51 13.44 8.48
CA THR A 444 -20.58 14.85 8.11
C THR A 444 -19.71 15.70 9.04
N ILE A 445 -19.34 16.91 8.62
CA ILE A 445 -18.62 17.88 9.47
C ILE A 445 -19.38 18.11 10.78
N ALA A 446 -20.72 18.14 10.72
CA ALA A 446 -21.57 18.24 11.90
C ALA A 446 -21.42 17.04 12.84
N TYR A 447 -21.32 15.81 12.32
CA TYR A 447 -21.10 14.60 13.12
C TYR A 447 -19.72 14.60 13.80
N SER A 448 -18.68 15.03 13.08
CA SER A 448 -17.32 15.13 13.65
C SER A 448 -17.23 16.24 14.71
N ALA A 449 -17.88 17.38 14.49
CA ALA A 449 -17.95 18.47 15.47
C ALA A 449 -18.76 18.07 16.71
N GLU A 450 -19.89 17.36 16.53
CA GLU A 450 -20.68 16.78 17.62
C GLU A 450 -19.81 15.82 18.44
N ARG A 451 -19.08 14.89 17.79
CA ARG A 451 -18.15 13.96 18.45
C ARG A 451 -17.03 14.65 19.23
N GLU A 452 -16.46 15.73 18.70
CA GLU A 452 -15.38 16.47 19.38
C GLU A 452 -15.92 17.23 20.62
N LEU A 453 -17.08 17.89 20.49
CA LEU A 453 -17.80 18.52 21.62
C LEU A 453 -18.21 17.48 22.68
N ASP A 454 -18.74 16.35 22.23
CA ASP A 454 -19.19 15.21 23.04
C ASP A 454 -18.02 14.55 23.79
N THR A 455 -16.79 14.62 23.25
CA THR A 455 -15.60 14.15 23.97
C THR A 455 -15.17 15.15 25.05
N LYS A 456 -15.27 16.46 24.80
CA LYS A 456 -14.91 17.51 25.77
C LYS A 456 -15.89 17.64 26.93
N LEU A 457 -17.19 17.43 26.68
CA LEU A 457 -18.24 17.58 27.70
C LEU A 457 -18.36 16.38 28.64
N TYR A 458 -18.17 15.17 28.12
CA TYR A 458 -18.42 13.90 28.83
C TYR A 458 -17.14 13.12 29.18
N GLY A 459 -15.95 13.66 28.88
CA GLY A 459 -14.67 12.96 29.02
C GLY A 459 -14.02 12.98 30.41
N GLY A 460 -14.71 13.42 31.47
CA GLY A 460 -14.18 13.48 32.85
C GLY A 460 -15.30 13.40 33.92
N ASP A 461 -14.93 13.50 35.20
CA ASP A 461 -15.84 13.48 36.37
C ASP A 461 -16.67 14.79 36.49
N THR A 462 -17.31 15.21 35.41
CA THR A 462 -18.07 16.48 35.33
C THR A 462 -19.48 16.39 35.92
N GLY A 463 -19.94 15.19 36.30
CA GLY A 463 -21.32 14.94 36.76
C GLY A 463 -22.37 15.10 35.65
N ILE A 464 -21.95 15.24 34.39
CA ILE A 464 -22.80 15.36 33.21
C ILE A 464 -22.71 14.04 32.44
N TYR A 465 -23.86 13.40 32.22
CA TYR A 465 -23.97 12.09 31.58
C TYR A 465 -24.66 12.17 30.22
N ARG A 466 -24.24 11.33 29.27
CA ARG A 466 -24.91 11.18 27.98
C ARG A 466 -26.27 10.52 28.19
N ASN A 467 -27.23 10.80 27.31
CA ASN A 467 -28.49 10.07 27.30
C ASN A 467 -28.20 8.57 27.15
N PHE A 468 -28.75 7.76 28.05
CA PHE A 468 -28.58 6.30 28.05
C PHE A 468 -27.11 5.84 28.07
N GLN A 469 -26.23 6.63 28.70
CA GLN A 469 -24.80 6.32 28.81
C GLN A 469 -24.54 4.94 29.43
N PHE A 470 -25.35 4.56 30.43
CA PHE A 470 -25.18 3.31 31.16
C PHE A 470 -26.16 2.25 30.64
N PRO A 471 -25.68 1.11 30.14
CA PRO A 471 -26.55 0.04 29.67
C PRO A 471 -27.33 -0.62 30.81
N ASN A 472 -26.82 -0.55 32.05
CA ASN A 472 -27.38 -1.25 33.19
C ASN A 472 -27.19 -0.47 34.51
N SER A 473 -28.01 -0.79 35.51
CA SER A 473 -27.97 -0.19 36.84
C SER A 473 -27.76 -1.23 37.93
N GLN A 474 -27.47 -0.78 39.15
CA GLN A 474 -27.64 -1.54 40.39
C GLN A 474 -28.42 -0.65 41.35
N SER A 475 -29.53 -1.14 41.91
CA SER A 475 -30.32 -0.35 42.85
C SER A 475 -29.61 -0.23 44.20
N VAL A 476 -29.70 0.94 44.81
CA VAL A 476 -29.30 1.18 46.20
C VAL A 476 -30.54 1.64 46.97
N THR A 477 -31.27 0.70 47.56
CA THR A 477 -32.49 1.03 48.31
C THR A 477 -32.13 1.88 49.52
N LEU A 478 -32.67 3.09 49.57
CA LEU A 478 -32.40 4.07 50.60
C LEU A 478 -33.19 3.76 51.88
N ARG A 479 -32.56 3.94 53.03
CA ARG A 479 -33.25 4.03 54.32
C ARG A 479 -33.70 5.46 54.54
N THR A 480 -35.00 5.71 54.53
CA THR A 480 -35.58 7.04 54.61
C THR A 480 -36.51 7.16 55.82
N THR A 481 -36.70 8.35 56.35
CA THR A 481 -37.89 8.70 57.14
C THR A 481 -39.09 8.93 56.22
N PHE A 482 -40.32 8.96 56.77
CA PHE A 482 -41.51 9.20 55.96
C PHE A 482 -41.49 10.59 55.30
N GLU A 483 -40.97 11.60 55.99
CA GLU A 483 -40.87 12.98 55.51
C GLU A 483 -39.82 13.13 54.40
N GLU A 484 -38.70 12.40 54.47
CA GLU A 484 -37.64 12.43 53.45
C GLU A 484 -38.10 11.89 52.09
N ILE A 485 -39.11 11.00 52.07
CA ILE A 485 -39.69 10.48 50.83
C ILE A 485 -40.12 11.64 49.93
N ASP A 486 -40.81 12.65 50.44
CA ASP A 486 -41.34 13.77 49.62
C ASP A 486 -40.24 14.62 48.97
N ILE A 487 -39.08 14.71 49.61
CA ILE A 487 -37.91 15.43 49.11
C ILE A 487 -37.28 14.61 47.98
N LEU A 488 -36.89 13.38 48.29
CA LEU A 488 -36.20 12.50 47.36
C LEU A 488 -37.07 12.12 46.16
N TRP A 489 -38.40 12.00 46.33
CA TRP A 489 -39.33 11.63 45.25
C TRP A 489 -39.23 12.52 44.01
N LYS A 490 -38.87 13.80 44.21
CA LYS A 490 -38.75 14.81 43.15
C LYS A 490 -37.33 14.93 42.57
N GLU A 491 -36.34 14.38 43.26
CA GLU A 491 -34.94 14.44 42.85
C GLU A 491 -34.59 13.39 41.77
N GLU A 492 -33.76 13.79 40.81
CA GLU A 492 -33.16 12.86 39.84
C GLU A 492 -32.12 11.97 40.52
N ALA A 493 -31.90 10.76 39.97
CA ALA A 493 -31.00 9.77 40.53
C ALA A 493 -29.60 10.33 40.83
N ARG A 494 -29.02 11.11 39.91
CA ARG A 494 -27.66 11.66 40.03
C ARG A 494 -27.43 12.63 41.19
N PHE A 495 -28.50 13.18 41.76
CA PHE A 495 -28.42 14.12 42.88
C PHE A 495 -28.62 13.44 44.23
N ARG A 496 -29.03 12.16 44.24
CA ARG A 496 -29.29 11.42 45.47
C ARG A 496 -28.02 10.86 46.08
N GLN A 497 -28.00 10.81 47.41
CA GLN A 497 -26.94 10.14 48.15
C GLN A 497 -26.86 8.65 47.77
N GLY A 498 -25.65 8.15 47.55
CA GLY A 498 -25.41 6.77 47.11
C GLY A 498 -25.36 6.58 45.59
N PHE A 499 -25.60 7.64 44.82
CA PHE A 499 -25.42 7.58 43.37
C PHE A 499 -23.94 7.51 43.04
N SER A 500 -23.56 6.53 42.22
CA SER A 500 -22.18 6.40 41.76
C SER A 500 -22.13 5.69 40.41
N THR A 501 -21.04 5.90 39.68
CA THR A 501 -20.82 5.28 38.37
C THR A 501 -19.50 4.53 38.38
N ALA A 502 -19.52 3.27 37.95
CA ALA A 502 -18.36 2.41 37.86
C ALA A 502 -18.36 1.65 36.53
N GLY A 503 -17.50 2.08 35.59
CA GLY A 503 -17.46 1.52 34.24
C GLY A 503 -18.81 1.68 33.53
N ASN A 504 -19.43 0.55 33.15
CA ASN A 504 -20.72 0.50 32.46
C ASN A 504 -21.93 0.31 33.41
N LEU A 505 -21.71 0.36 34.72
CA LEU A 505 -22.75 0.20 35.73
C LEU A 505 -22.94 1.51 36.49
N VAL A 506 -24.20 1.82 36.81
CA VAL A 506 -24.56 2.95 37.66
C VAL A 506 -25.33 2.46 38.88
N SER A 507 -24.89 2.87 40.06
CA SER A 507 -25.64 2.69 41.31
C SER A 507 -26.74 3.74 41.38
N VAL A 508 -28.00 3.30 41.36
CA VAL A 508 -29.19 4.16 41.34
C VAL A 508 -29.86 4.11 42.72
N PRO A 509 -29.79 5.20 43.51
CA PRO A 509 -30.47 5.26 44.79
C PRO A 509 -31.97 5.40 44.61
N ASN A 510 -32.73 4.47 45.17
CA ASN A 510 -34.17 4.42 45.00
C ASN A 510 -34.88 4.16 46.32
N ILE A 511 -36.16 4.48 46.36
CA ILE A 511 -37.02 4.28 47.52
C ILE A 511 -37.79 2.98 47.33
N PHE A 512 -37.84 2.14 48.35
CA PHE A 512 -38.82 1.07 48.42
C PHE A 512 -39.40 1.08 49.83
N ALA A 513 -40.61 1.62 49.96
CA ALA A 513 -41.25 1.79 51.25
C ALA A 513 -42.73 1.35 51.26
N LYS A 514 -43.16 0.85 52.41
CA LYS A 514 -44.55 0.52 52.72
C LYS A 514 -45.07 1.49 53.76
N ILE A 515 -46.19 2.13 53.49
CA ILE A 515 -46.86 3.09 54.37
C ILE A 515 -48.05 2.36 54.98
N SER A 516 -47.92 2.01 56.26
CA SER A 516 -48.87 1.18 56.99
C SER A 516 -49.68 2.05 57.95
N GLY A 517 -50.97 2.24 57.67
CA GLY A 517 -51.84 3.11 58.44
C GLY A 517 -51.99 4.52 57.86
N VAL A 518 -52.80 5.34 58.53
CA VAL A 518 -53.18 6.69 58.15
C VAL A 518 -52.88 7.62 59.31
N GLU A 519 -52.15 8.71 59.04
CA GLU A 519 -51.85 9.73 60.05
C GLU A 519 -53.13 10.45 60.49
N ASP A 520 -53.40 10.45 61.80
CA ASP A 520 -54.52 11.13 62.45
C ASP A 520 -55.90 10.80 61.86
N GLU A 521 -56.08 9.58 61.33
CA GLU A 521 -57.30 9.13 60.63
C GLU A 521 -57.69 10.01 59.42
N ASN A 522 -56.78 10.86 58.94
CA ASN A 522 -57.05 11.82 57.87
C ASN A 522 -56.86 11.19 56.48
N LEU A 523 -57.90 10.50 56.01
CA LEU A 523 -57.92 9.88 54.68
C LEU A 523 -57.77 10.89 53.54
N ASP A 524 -58.25 12.12 53.69
CA ASP A 524 -58.10 13.15 52.67
C ASP A 524 -56.64 13.51 52.45
N LYS A 525 -55.89 13.73 53.55
CA LYS A 525 -54.44 14.00 53.51
C LYS A 525 -53.66 12.80 52.96
N TYR A 526 -54.06 11.58 53.32
CA TYR A 526 -53.47 10.34 52.82
C TYR A 526 -53.61 10.20 51.30
N TRP A 527 -54.80 10.44 50.77
CA TRP A 527 -55.03 10.39 49.33
C TRP A 527 -54.44 11.59 48.58
N ASP A 528 -54.42 12.77 49.20
CA ASP A 528 -53.68 13.92 48.66
C ASP A 528 -52.19 13.64 48.54
N ASP A 529 -51.62 12.90 49.47
CA ASP A 529 -50.23 12.47 49.39
C ASP A 529 -49.97 11.60 48.15
N VAL A 530 -50.82 10.59 47.91
CA VAL A 530 -50.78 9.79 46.68
C VAL A 530 -50.87 10.69 45.45
N ARG A 531 -51.87 11.61 45.39
CA ARG A 531 -52.07 12.52 44.24
C ARG A 531 -50.82 13.36 43.94
N ARG A 532 -50.17 13.92 44.96
CA ARG A 532 -48.97 14.75 44.81
C ARG A 532 -47.76 13.96 44.33
N LYS A 533 -47.71 12.66 44.60
CA LYS A 533 -46.62 11.76 44.18
C LYS A 533 -46.81 11.16 42.79
N LEU A 534 -47.97 11.33 42.14
CA LEU A 534 -48.18 10.91 40.76
C LEU A 534 -47.41 11.78 39.77
N THR A 535 -46.76 11.13 38.82
CA THR A 535 -46.01 11.74 37.72
C THR A 535 -46.36 11.07 36.40
N SER A 536 -45.95 11.65 35.26
CA SER A 536 -46.16 11.04 33.94
C SER A 536 -45.47 9.68 33.76
N GLU A 537 -44.50 9.36 34.60
CA GLU A 537 -43.75 8.08 34.61
C GLU A 537 -44.13 7.22 35.83
N THR A 538 -45.38 7.35 36.31
CA THR A 538 -45.91 6.54 37.42
C THR A 538 -46.78 5.40 36.92
N ILE A 539 -46.43 4.19 37.35
CA ILE A 539 -47.31 3.02 37.29
C ILE A 539 -48.10 3.01 38.59
N LEU A 540 -49.40 3.27 38.50
CA LEU A 540 -50.32 3.21 39.63
C LEU A 540 -51.13 1.92 39.55
N ILE A 541 -51.08 1.11 40.60
CA ILE A 541 -51.82 -0.15 40.70
C ILE A 541 -52.67 -0.11 41.97
N GLU A 542 -53.98 -0.24 41.80
CA GLU A 542 -54.92 -0.50 42.89
C GLU A 542 -55.07 -2.01 43.02
N LYS A 543 -54.78 -2.56 44.20
CA LYS A 543 -54.87 -3.98 44.46
C LYS A 543 -56.31 -4.44 44.31
N LYS A 544 -56.48 -5.54 43.56
CA LYS A 544 -57.76 -6.21 43.38
C LYS A 544 -57.76 -7.51 44.17
N PRO A 545 -58.94 -8.03 44.54
CA PRO A 545 -59.06 -9.36 45.12
C PRO A 545 -58.36 -10.41 44.26
N ASN A 546 -57.64 -11.32 44.90
CA ASN A 546 -56.89 -12.38 44.25
C ASN A 546 -57.88 -13.32 43.54
N GLN A 547 -57.63 -13.57 42.25
CA GLN A 547 -58.45 -14.50 41.48
C GLN A 547 -57.96 -15.94 41.69
N ASN A 548 -58.90 -16.89 41.81
CA ASN A 548 -58.59 -18.33 41.82
C ASN A 548 -58.31 -18.82 40.39
N GLU A 549 -57.19 -18.37 39.79
CA GLU A 549 -56.73 -18.86 38.49
C GLU A 549 -55.85 -20.13 38.65
N PRO A 550 -55.88 -21.06 37.69
CA PRO A 550 -54.97 -22.21 37.69
C PRO A 550 -53.50 -21.73 37.65
N GLN A 551 -52.66 -22.28 38.53
CA GLN A 551 -51.23 -21.96 38.53
C GLN A 551 -50.59 -22.43 37.22
N PRO A 552 -49.87 -21.56 36.49
CA PRO A 552 -49.21 -21.95 35.24
C PRO A 552 -48.06 -22.92 35.51
N ASP A 553 -47.82 -23.86 34.60
CA ASP A 553 -46.64 -24.72 34.66
C ASP A 553 -45.38 -23.93 34.28
N ILE A 554 -44.66 -23.48 35.30
CA ILE A 554 -43.41 -22.72 35.17
C ILE A 554 -42.17 -23.63 35.05
N SER A 555 -42.32 -24.96 35.09
CA SER A 555 -41.18 -25.88 35.02
C SER A 555 -40.44 -25.84 33.68
N VAL A 556 -41.09 -25.34 32.62
CA VAL A 556 -40.51 -25.13 31.28
C VAL A 556 -39.26 -24.24 31.29
N TYR A 557 -39.09 -23.42 32.33
CA TYR A 557 -37.94 -22.51 32.45
C TYR A 557 -36.67 -23.17 33.03
N ARG A 558 -36.75 -24.41 33.54
CA ARG A 558 -35.61 -25.15 34.13
C ARG A 558 -34.40 -25.30 33.19
N GLN A 559 -34.64 -25.24 31.89
CA GLN A 559 -33.59 -25.36 30.87
C GLN A 559 -32.76 -24.08 30.64
N PHE A 560 -33.16 -22.94 31.22
CA PHE A 560 -32.52 -21.65 30.99
C PHE A 560 -31.65 -21.17 32.17
N TYR A 561 -31.36 -22.03 33.14
CA TYR A 561 -30.41 -21.71 34.19
C TYR A 561 -29.63 -22.95 34.62
N ARG A 562 -28.46 -22.74 35.21
CA ARG A 562 -27.64 -23.79 35.82
C ARG A 562 -26.94 -23.22 37.05
N ASN A 563 -26.97 -23.96 38.16
CA ASN A 563 -26.32 -23.56 39.42
C ASN A 563 -26.72 -22.16 39.92
N GLY A 564 -27.97 -21.74 39.68
CA GLY A 564 -28.46 -20.41 40.08
C GLY A 564 -28.12 -19.26 39.12
N GLU A 565 -27.45 -19.55 37.99
CA GLU A 565 -27.14 -18.57 36.95
C GLU A 565 -28.04 -18.77 35.72
N ILE A 566 -28.70 -17.71 35.27
CA ILE A 566 -29.55 -17.66 34.09
C ILE A 566 -28.67 -17.59 32.83
N ASP A 567 -28.91 -18.49 31.89
CA ASP A 567 -28.34 -18.46 30.55
C ASP A 567 -29.15 -17.45 29.70
N ALA A 568 -28.76 -16.18 29.81
CA ALA A 568 -29.44 -15.06 29.18
C ALA A 568 -29.49 -15.20 27.64
N GLU A 569 -28.40 -15.64 27.00
CA GLU A 569 -28.35 -15.84 25.56
C GLU A 569 -29.32 -16.94 25.10
N ARG A 570 -29.36 -18.06 25.82
CA ARG A 570 -30.30 -19.14 25.51
C ARG A 570 -31.75 -18.71 25.73
N LEU A 571 -32.04 -17.96 26.79
CA LEU A 571 -33.38 -17.44 27.07
C LEU A 571 -33.80 -16.41 26.01
N LYS A 572 -32.91 -15.48 25.64
CA LYS A 572 -33.11 -14.43 24.63
C LYS A 572 -33.51 -15.00 23.27
N ASN A 573 -32.86 -16.10 22.87
CA ASN A 573 -33.10 -16.77 21.60
C ASN A 573 -34.26 -17.80 21.64
N SER A 574 -34.94 -17.95 22.78
CA SER A 574 -36.01 -18.93 22.95
C SER A 574 -37.38 -18.41 22.52
N PRO A 575 -38.33 -19.29 22.16
CA PRO A 575 -39.72 -18.90 21.92
C PRO A 575 -40.45 -18.40 23.18
N LEU A 576 -39.86 -18.58 24.37
CA LEU A 576 -40.42 -18.09 25.64
C LEU A 576 -40.02 -16.64 25.93
N ASN A 577 -39.11 -16.05 25.14
CA ASN A 577 -38.76 -14.64 25.27
C ASN A 577 -39.90 -13.73 24.80
N LYS A 578 -40.70 -13.25 25.75
CA LYS A 578 -41.79 -12.29 25.52
C LYS A 578 -41.31 -10.89 25.12
N TYR A 579 -40.02 -10.60 25.23
CA TYR A 579 -39.42 -9.27 25.00
C TYR A 579 -38.55 -9.20 23.73
N SER A 580 -38.62 -10.18 22.84
CA SER A 580 -37.83 -10.24 21.60
C SER A 580 -37.98 -9.04 20.67
N PHE A 581 -39.06 -8.26 20.80
CA PHE A 581 -39.31 -7.03 20.04
C PHE A 581 -38.61 -5.78 20.62
N LEU A 582 -38.07 -5.85 21.84
CA LEU A 582 -37.37 -4.73 22.47
C LEU A 582 -35.93 -4.61 21.94
N PRO A 583 -35.31 -3.42 21.97
CA PRO A 583 -33.88 -3.27 21.66
C PRO A 583 -33.01 -4.17 22.55
N ASP A 584 -31.93 -4.71 22.00
CA ASP A 584 -31.03 -5.64 22.71
C ASP A 584 -30.57 -5.09 24.06
N ARG A 585 -30.19 -3.81 24.13
CA ARG A 585 -29.81 -3.14 25.38
C ARG A 585 -30.84 -3.30 26.50
N ILE A 586 -32.13 -3.21 26.17
CA ILE A 586 -33.22 -3.33 27.15
C ILE A 586 -33.44 -4.81 27.51
N GLN A 587 -33.35 -5.73 26.56
CA GLN A 587 -33.45 -7.16 26.85
C GLN A 587 -32.33 -7.62 27.79
N ASP A 588 -31.09 -7.22 27.48
CA ASP A 588 -29.90 -7.60 28.25
C ASP A 588 -29.98 -7.05 29.68
N MET A 589 -30.44 -5.80 29.84
CA MET A 589 -30.68 -5.19 31.16
C MET A 589 -31.80 -5.92 31.92
N LEU A 590 -32.93 -6.25 31.28
CA LEU A 590 -34.00 -6.99 31.94
C LEU A 590 -33.53 -8.39 32.38
N PHE A 591 -32.80 -9.13 31.54
CA PHE A 591 -32.25 -10.44 31.91
C PHE A 591 -31.24 -10.35 33.05
N TYR A 592 -30.39 -9.32 33.05
CA TYR A 592 -29.53 -9.05 34.19
C TYR A 592 -30.33 -8.83 35.48
N LYS A 593 -31.45 -8.10 35.40
CA LYS A 593 -32.33 -7.85 36.56
C LYS A 593 -33.07 -9.09 37.03
N LEU A 594 -33.40 -10.03 36.13
CA LEU A 594 -33.89 -11.35 36.53
C LEU A 594 -32.84 -12.09 37.35
N GLN A 595 -31.58 -12.09 36.88
CA GLN A 595 -30.49 -12.71 37.63
C GLN A 595 -30.29 -12.03 38.99
N GLU A 596 -30.31 -10.70 39.03
CA GLU A 596 -30.18 -9.94 40.28
C GLU A 596 -31.32 -10.24 41.26
N ALA A 597 -32.57 -10.37 40.77
CA ALA A 597 -33.69 -10.76 41.61
C ALA A 597 -33.51 -12.14 42.26
N CYS A 598 -33.04 -13.13 41.49
CA CYS A 598 -32.69 -14.45 42.03
C CYS A 598 -31.54 -14.38 43.06
N SER A 599 -30.58 -13.48 42.86
CA SER A 599 -29.35 -13.38 43.67
C SER A 599 -29.52 -12.50 44.92
N SER A 600 -30.48 -11.57 44.90
CA SER A 600 -30.68 -10.53 45.93
C SER A 600 -31.05 -11.10 47.30
N GLY A 601 -31.68 -12.27 47.34
CA GLY A 601 -32.28 -12.82 48.54
C GLY A 601 -33.54 -12.09 49.03
N PHE A 602 -34.09 -11.12 48.29
CA PHE A 602 -35.29 -10.37 48.68
C PHE A 602 -36.58 -11.17 48.65
N LEU A 603 -36.65 -12.22 47.81
CA LEU A 603 -37.81 -13.11 47.74
C LEU A 603 -37.66 -14.28 48.72
N LYS A 604 -38.76 -14.69 49.36
CA LYS A 604 -38.86 -15.84 50.28
C LYS A 604 -39.03 -17.17 49.54
N LEU A 605 -38.33 -17.32 48.42
CA LEU A 605 -38.28 -18.54 47.60
C LEU A 605 -36.83 -19.02 47.50
N SER A 606 -36.63 -20.28 47.11
CA SER A 606 -35.29 -20.83 46.89
C SER A 606 -35.28 -21.89 45.80
N GLY A 607 -34.08 -22.22 45.29
CA GLY A 607 -33.89 -23.27 44.30
C GLY A 607 -34.67 -23.05 43.00
N ASP A 608 -35.19 -24.13 42.43
CA ASP A 608 -35.88 -24.12 41.13
C ASP A 608 -37.14 -23.26 41.12
N GLU A 609 -37.87 -23.21 42.24
CA GLU A 609 -39.09 -22.41 42.35
C GLU A 609 -38.80 -20.92 42.18
N LEU A 610 -37.74 -20.42 42.84
CA LEU A 610 -37.29 -19.03 42.69
C LEU A 610 -36.92 -18.73 41.24
N MET A 611 -36.06 -19.56 40.64
CA MET A 611 -35.54 -19.32 39.28
C MET A 611 -36.67 -19.29 38.25
N CYS A 612 -37.55 -20.30 38.28
CA CYS A 612 -38.67 -20.39 37.35
C CYS A 612 -39.69 -19.26 37.56
N ALA A 613 -40.01 -18.90 38.82
CA ALA A 613 -40.96 -17.84 39.11
C ALA A 613 -40.44 -16.47 38.66
N VAL A 614 -39.18 -16.16 38.94
CA VAL A 614 -38.56 -14.89 38.54
C VAL A 614 -38.53 -14.75 37.03
N ILE A 615 -38.12 -15.80 36.29
CA ILE A 615 -38.11 -15.76 34.83
C ILE A 615 -39.53 -15.60 34.27
N HIS A 616 -40.48 -16.41 34.75
CA HIS A 616 -41.85 -16.39 34.24
C HIS A 616 -42.55 -15.05 34.47
N TYR A 617 -42.56 -14.56 35.71
CA TYR A 617 -43.28 -13.35 36.09
C TYR A 617 -42.53 -12.06 35.71
N GLY A 618 -41.20 -12.11 35.67
CA GLY A 618 -40.36 -11.01 35.18
C GLY A 618 -40.43 -10.81 33.66
N LEU A 619 -40.75 -11.86 32.91
CA LEU A 619 -41.13 -11.76 31.49
C LEU A 619 -42.61 -11.37 31.26
N GLY A 620 -43.35 -11.10 32.34
CA GLY A 620 -44.79 -10.84 32.32
C GLY A 620 -45.20 -9.38 32.51
N PHE A 621 -44.31 -8.40 32.36
CA PHE A 621 -44.68 -7.00 32.53
C PHE A 621 -45.58 -6.48 31.40
N GLY A 622 -46.51 -5.59 31.76
CA GLY A 622 -47.43 -4.95 30.83
C GLY A 622 -46.78 -3.83 29.98
N ARG A 623 -47.56 -3.32 29.02
CA ARG A 623 -47.12 -2.32 28.04
C ARG A 623 -46.61 -1.02 28.69
N ASP A 624 -47.26 -0.56 29.75
CA ASP A 624 -46.92 0.72 30.40
C ASP A 624 -45.52 0.67 31.02
N PHE A 625 -45.19 -0.43 31.69
CA PHE A 625 -43.83 -0.69 32.19
C PHE A 625 -42.81 -0.71 31.05
N LEU A 626 -43.09 -1.42 29.96
CA LEU A 626 -42.17 -1.53 28.83
C LEU A 626 -41.94 -0.19 28.11
N GLN A 627 -42.91 0.72 28.13
CA GLN A 627 -42.73 2.08 27.60
C GLN A 627 -41.86 2.94 28.51
N ILE A 628 -42.10 2.86 29.82
CA ILE A 628 -41.31 3.59 30.82
C ILE A 628 -39.84 3.13 30.79
N ILE A 629 -39.58 1.83 30.79
CA ILE A 629 -38.21 1.29 30.84
C ILE A 629 -37.39 1.65 29.59
N GLN A 630 -38.04 1.77 28.42
CA GLN A 630 -37.37 2.20 27.19
C GLN A 630 -36.91 3.65 27.23
N ARG A 631 -37.59 4.49 28.02
CA ARG A 631 -37.27 5.92 28.21
C ARG A 631 -36.38 6.17 29.43
N PHE A 632 -36.30 5.21 30.34
CA PHE A 632 -35.59 5.37 31.60
C PHE A 632 -34.07 5.52 31.37
N ASP A 633 -33.56 6.69 31.73
CA ASP A 633 -32.14 6.99 31.87
C ASP A 633 -31.79 6.97 33.35
N PHE A 634 -30.93 6.03 33.74
CA PHE A 634 -30.54 5.76 35.12
C PHE A 634 -29.90 6.96 35.85
N THR A 635 -29.53 8.03 35.13
CA THR A 635 -28.94 9.24 35.71
C THR A 635 -29.97 10.35 35.96
N ARG A 636 -31.21 10.18 35.50
CA ARG A 636 -32.24 11.22 35.45
C ARG A 636 -33.42 10.91 36.38
N ARG A 637 -34.62 11.37 36.01
CA ARG A 637 -35.86 11.15 36.73
C ARG A 637 -36.12 9.66 36.89
N ILE A 638 -36.44 9.29 38.12
CA ILE A 638 -36.70 7.90 38.50
C ILE A 638 -38.18 7.56 38.28
N PRO A 639 -38.50 6.50 37.51
CA PRO A 639 -39.84 5.96 37.38
C PRO A 639 -40.45 5.57 38.71
N LYS A 640 -41.78 5.69 38.81
CA LYS A 640 -42.50 5.45 40.08
C LYS A 640 -43.43 4.25 39.95
N LEU A 641 -43.44 3.41 40.98
CA LEU A 641 -44.47 2.40 41.20
C LEU A 641 -45.20 2.75 42.48
N ILE A 642 -46.50 3.01 42.38
CA ILE A 642 -47.36 3.19 43.54
C ILE A 642 -48.39 2.06 43.54
N TYR A 643 -48.41 1.29 44.61
CA TYR A 643 -49.40 0.26 44.88
C TYR A 643 -50.32 0.73 46.00
N ILE A 644 -51.62 0.60 45.82
CA ILE A 644 -52.62 0.89 46.85
C ILE A 644 -53.27 -0.43 47.23
N ASP A 645 -53.06 -0.87 48.46
CA ASP A 645 -53.68 -2.06 49.02
C ASP A 645 -54.63 -1.70 50.17
N ALA A 646 -55.92 -1.55 49.84
CA ALA A 646 -56.99 -1.26 50.79
C ALA A 646 -57.87 -2.48 51.12
N ILE A 647 -57.44 -3.69 50.74
CA ILE A 647 -58.23 -4.93 50.91
C ILE A 647 -57.53 -5.91 51.87
N GLU A 648 -58.21 -7.00 52.25
CA GLU A 648 -57.69 -8.00 53.18
C GLU A 648 -56.80 -9.07 52.53
N ASP A 649 -56.72 -9.11 51.19
CA ASP A 649 -55.93 -10.09 50.46
C ASP A 649 -54.43 -9.77 50.48
N THR A 650 -53.58 -10.79 50.58
CA THR A 650 -52.13 -10.61 50.45
C THR A 650 -51.70 -10.47 48.99
N PHE A 651 -50.48 -9.98 48.76
CA PHE A 651 -49.90 -9.93 47.43
C PHE A 651 -49.65 -11.34 46.89
N THR A 652 -49.93 -11.53 45.61
CA THR A 652 -49.60 -12.75 44.86
C THR A 652 -48.09 -12.83 44.61
N LEU A 653 -47.61 -14.02 44.27
CA LEU A 653 -46.19 -14.20 43.92
C LEU A 653 -45.80 -13.38 42.69
N GLN A 654 -46.67 -13.29 41.68
CA GLN A 654 -46.44 -12.45 40.50
C GLN A 654 -46.23 -10.98 40.89
N GLU A 655 -47.13 -10.43 41.69
CA GLU A 655 -47.05 -9.02 42.13
C GLU A 655 -45.74 -8.79 42.90
N CYS A 656 -45.38 -9.68 43.83
CA CYS A 656 -44.15 -9.56 44.62
C CYS A 656 -42.88 -9.62 43.76
N VAL A 657 -42.79 -10.56 42.81
CA VAL A 657 -41.64 -10.66 41.88
C VAL A 657 -41.51 -9.38 41.06
N GLN A 658 -42.62 -8.86 40.53
CA GLN A 658 -42.62 -7.65 39.71
C GLN A 658 -42.27 -6.39 40.51
N ILE A 659 -42.74 -6.27 41.75
CA ILE A 659 -42.38 -5.18 42.66
C ILE A 659 -40.88 -5.21 42.98
N VAL A 660 -40.33 -6.38 43.32
CA VAL A 660 -38.89 -6.54 43.59
C VAL A 660 -38.05 -6.19 42.34
N LEU A 661 -38.49 -6.61 41.16
CA LEU A 661 -37.81 -6.25 39.91
C LEU A 661 -37.86 -4.74 39.64
N CYS A 662 -38.98 -4.07 39.92
CA CYS A 662 -39.06 -2.61 39.80
C CYS A 662 -38.05 -1.92 40.74
N ASN A 663 -37.96 -2.36 42.01
CA ASN A 663 -36.94 -1.89 42.95
C ASN A 663 -35.52 -2.09 42.38
N LEU A 664 -35.19 -3.31 41.94
CA LEU A 664 -33.85 -3.64 41.43
C LEU A 664 -33.47 -2.86 40.17
N ILE A 665 -34.44 -2.56 39.31
CA ILE A 665 -34.24 -1.71 38.13
C ILE A 665 -33.90 -0.27 38.55
N GLY A 666 -34.41 0.17 39.70
CA GLY A 666 -34.19 1.49 40.28
C GLY A 666 -35.46 2.36 40.35
N PHE A 667 -36.67 1.77 40.27
CA PHE A 667 -37.91 2.51 40.50
C PHE A 667 -38.00 2.96 41.95
N ASP A 668 -38.62 4.12 42.18
CA ASP A 668 -39.14 4.41 43.51
C ASP A 668 -40.49 3.70 43.67
N VAL A 669 -40.61 2.90 44.72
CA VAL A 669 -41.75 2.04 45.00
C VAL A 669 -42.40 2.46 46.33
N LEU A 670 -43.70 2.77 46.29
CA LEU A 670 -44.51 2.99 47.50
C LEU A 670 -45.70 2.04 47.54
N ILE A 671 -45.89 1.40 48.69
CA ILE A 671 -47.05 0.55 48.97
C ILE A 671 -47.91 1.20 50.05
N TYR A 672 -49.06 1.73 49.67
CA TYR A 672 -50.02 2.36 50.57
C TYR A 672 -50.97 1.31 51.13
N THR A 673 -50.85 1.00 52.43
CA THR A 673 -51.67 0.00 53.14
C THR A 673 -52.40 0.67 54.32
N PRO A 674 -53.56 1.31 54.13
CA PRO A 674 -54.25 2.02 55.22
C PRO A 674 -54.64 1.10 56.39
N SER A 675 -54.82 -0.20 56.16
CA SER A 675 -55.14 -1.19 57.19
C SER A 675 -53.95 -1.63 58.04
N GLY A 676 -52.72 -1.34 57.58
CA GLY A 676 -51.48 -1.83 58.19
C GLY A 676 -51.27 -3.35 58.09
N TYR A 677 -51.99 -4.04 57.19
CA TYR A 677 -51.85 -5.49 57.08
C TYR A 677 -50.46 -5.94 56.64
N LYS A 678 -50.08 -7.13 57.09
CA LYS A 678 -48.92 -7.86 56.61
C LYS A 678 -49.30 -8.57 55.31
N ASN A 679 -48.99 -7.94 54.17
CA ASN A 679 -49.49 -8.31 52.85
C ASN A 679 -48.35 -8.62 51.86
N LEU A 680 -47.38 -7.70 51.72
CA LEU A 680 -46.21 -7.82 50.86
C LEU A 680 -45.20 -8.83 51.43
N GLU A 681 -45.14 -8.93 52.75
CA GLU A 681 -44.21 -9.79 53.48
C GLU A 681 -44.51 -11.28 53.30
N THR A 682 -45.62 -11.64 52.63
CA THR A 682 -45.92 -13.04 52.29
C THR A 682 -44.81 -13.64 51.45
N PHE A 683 -44.30 -12.92 50.44
CA PHE A 683 -43.22 -13.40 49.57
C PHE A 683 -41.98 -12.51 49.56
N VAL A 684 -42.03 -11.29 50.10
CA VAL A 684 -40.88 -10.38 50.17
C VAL A 684 -40.29 -10.35 51.59
N LYS A 685 -38.97 -10.34 51.72
CA LYS A 685 -38.27 -10.16 53.00
C LYS A 685 -38.24 -8.68 53.39
N ASN A 686 -38.29 -8.42 54.70
CA ASN A 686 -38.28 -7.06 55.24
C ASN A 686 -36.99 -6.30 54.89
N ASP A 687 -35.88 -6.99 54.64
CA ASP A 687 -34.62 -6.35 54.21
C ASP A 687 -34.72 -5.65 52.83
N ALA A 688 -35.78 -5.90 52.06
CA ALA A 688 -35.97 -5.32 50.75
C ALA A 688 -36.60 -3.91 50.77
N PHE A 689 -37.33 -3.54 51.84
CA PHE A 689 -38.10 -2.30 51.89
C PHE A 689 -38.20 -1.75 53.32
N GLU A 690 -38.45 -0.46 53.46
CA GLU A 690 -38.70 0.19 54.76
C GLU A 690 -40.21 0.28 55.05
N GLU A 691 -40.64 -0.05 56.28
CA GLU A 691 -42.03 0.09 56.70
C GLU A 691 -42.21 1.33 57.60
N HIS A 692 -43.04 2.26 57.16
CA HIS A 692 -43.47 3.43 57.94
C HIS A 692 -44.85 3.18 58.53
N ILE A 693 -44.90 2.99 59.85
CA ILE A 693 -46.14 2.71 60.57
C ILE A 693 -46.72 4.02 61.11
N MET A 694 -47.96 4.34 60.72
CA MET A 694 -48.71 5.51 61.17
C MET A 694 -49.49 5.20 62.46
N ASN A 695 -50.02 6.24 63.11
CA ASN A 695 -50.66 6.12 64.42
C ASN A 695 -52.03 5.42 64.40
N ARG A 696 -52.69 5.28 63.23
CA ARG A 696 -54.04 4.73 63.10
C ARG A 696 -54.16 3.79 61.89
N PHE A 697 -54.94 2.72 62.02
CA PHE A 697 -55.23 1.77 60.94
C PHE A 697 -56.70 1.89 60.53
N MET A 698 -56.92 1.95 59.22
CA MET A 698 -58.23 2.17 58.60
C MET A 698 -58.62 0.95 57.76
N TYR A 699 -59.83 0.45 57.96
CA TYR A 699 -60.36 -0.76 57.31
C TYR A 699 -61.48 -0.40 56.34
N ASN A 700 -61.69 -1.23 55.31
CA ASN A 700 -62.75 -1.04 54.29
C ASN A 700 -62.73 0.36 53.64
N VAL A 701 -61.53 0.87 53.36
CA VAL A 701 -61.34 2.21 52.79
C VAL A 701 -61.65 2.18 51.29
N GLU A 702 -62.50 3.10 50.83
CA GLU A 702 -62.74 3.30 49.40
C GLU A 702 -61.59 4.09 48.75
N VAL A 703 -61.00 3.54 47.69
CA VAL A 703 -59.90 4.17 46.97
C VAL A 703 -60.47 5.18 45.95
N PRO A 704 -60.08 6.47 46.02
CA PRO A 704 -60.57 7.45 45.06
C PRO A 704 -59.95 7.23 43.68
N LYS A 705 -60.62 7.69 42.61
CA LYS A 705 -60.06 7.64 41.26
C LYS A 705 -58.88 8.61 41.11
N PHE A 706 -57.75 8.09 40.67
CA PHE A 706 -56.56 8.87 40.35
C PHE A 706 -56.39 9.05 38.85
N LYS A 707 -55.79 10.18 38.44
CA LYS A 707 -55.44 10.45 37.05
C LYS A 707 -53.95 10.70 36.95
N ILE A 708 -53.26 9.91 36.11
CA ILE A 708 -51.85 10.13 35.80
C ILE A 708 -51.70 11.46 35.02
N PRO A 709 -50.86 12.39 35.48
CA PRO A 709 -50.58 13.63 34.75
C PRO A 709 -49.98 13.35 33.36
N SER A 710 -50.36 14.10 32.33
CA SER A 710 -49.71 14.04 31.02
C SER A 710 -48.34 14.72 31.06
N GLU A 711 -47.36 14.24 30.29
CA GLU A 711 -46.06 14.90 30.13
C GLU A 711 -46.26 16.39 29.78
N GLU A 712 -45.72 17.30 30.60
CA GLU A 712 -45.63 18.71 30.22
C GLU A 712 -44.75 18.81 28.98
N LYS A 713 -45.32 19.26 27.86
CA LYS A 713 -44.52 19.71 26.71
C LYS A 713 -43.72 20.92 27.19
N ASN A 714 -42.47 20.69 27.56
CA ASN A 714 -41.48 21.74 27.72
C ASN A 714 -41.38 22.47 26.38
N GLY A 715 -42.18 23.53 26.22
CA GLY A 715 -41.97 24.53 25.20
C GLY A 715 -40.58 25.07 25.43
N GLY A 716 -39.65 24.74 24.52
CA GLY A 716 -38.27 25.19 24.59
C GLY A 716 -38.21 26.70 24.84
N PHE A 717 -37.17 27.13 25.53
CA PHE A 717 -36.90 28.51 25.93
C PHE A 717 -37.08 29.53 24.77
N PHE A 718 -36.93 29.09 23.51
CA PHE A 718 -37.14 29.89 22.29
C PHE A 718 -38.61 30.08 21.86
N GLY A 719 -39.54 29.22 22.28
CA GLY A 719 -40.97 29.34 21.97
C GLY A 719 -41.67 30.44 22.77
N LYS A 720 -41.09 30.89 23.89
CA LYS A 720 -41.59 32.01 24.70
C LYS A 720 -41.08 33.38 24.22
N LEU A 721 -40.04 33.43 23.38
CA LEU A 721 -39.48 34.69 22.87
C LEU A 721 -40.06 35.15 21.52
N PHE A 722 -40.75 34.28 20.78
CA PHE A 722 -41.33 34.61 19.47
C PHE A 722 -42.80 34.16 19.35
N GLY A 723 -43.59 34.40 20.39
CA GLY A 723 -45.03 34.21 20.38
C GLY A 723 -45.78 35.47 19.94
N LYS A 724 -46.28 35.46 18.70
CA LYS A 724 -47.42 36.23 18.14
C LYS A 724 -47.39 37.77 18.25
N HIS A 725 -47.04 38.41 17.13
CA HIS A 725 -47.93 39.38 16.48
C HIS A 725 -48.46 38.77 15.19
#